data_AF-A0A226EKA4-F1
#
_entry.id   AF-A0A226EKA4-F1
#
_cell.length_a   1.000
_cell.length_b   1.000
_cell.length_c   1.000
_cell.angle_alpha   90.00
_cell.angle_beta   90.00
_cell.angle_gamma   90.00
#
_symmetry.space_group_name_H-M   'P 1'
#
loop_
_entity.id
_entity.type
_entity.pdbx_description
1 polymer ?
#
loop_
_entity_poly.entity_id
_entity_poly.type
_entity_poly.pdbx_seq_one_letter_code
_entity_poly.pdbx_strand_id
1 'polypeptide(L)'
;MDAASLLEEVSPEIEHLVREALQSQGDLREYSKNIEKELREAENEAIKDYIHESVNIANLHNQIGDCDKILEDMEKMLLGFQGELGSLSSEIETLQKQSISMSVQLCNRQAVRGELSSFVDDMVVSDTLIRTILDTPATEPIFTDQLKILGQKAQFVNSVRDTKAAKDVADVIEKLTVRATAKVREYLLQQTYKFRKPVTNYQIPQNGLLKHKFFFEFLLKNERQVAKEIKDEYIDTMSKVYYSYFKTYAARLAKKQTSETATKDHVLAAAEEVKGKNPLFSLGSRADLLNDLEAPALVPHAWNGPPLPYEALFRSLIFTLVDNACREYLFLGDFFMVKTTILMDLFHQVMGKTLGQLLSVVDEGTSNSWDGIGLLLCAHIVLRLQMVTHKRAVPALDHLFSAALDYIWPAFDRALSANAFSLKGCETMPTDLMPHYITRRYAELSSGLAVIDAGFPQERVRKSLLWLAEEMEPNLIRMASAFQERSKQLVFLINNFDLILSVHMEKGQEPKESDRFRVSLNKKTAEYAEETLSPHFGTLIQFVREAENMIQGNHSQLLAKEEARVSAIIINFGATWKQAIDSVNREVMSSFPSFRTGATVLQQALTLLIQYYHRFQKILADHMPSLTSRQDLVNIHQLMVEVKNWSWEILVTFALLVTLIRQPILISYMSETLTGQDELIMSSVFSVLFLIDIVLNFRTGIVRAQSDSIILDPTLIARNYLKTWFIIDVFSTIPYDTVLLVVMKVDSIDHEKLAIFKYIRLLELLKIFRLSRVIRYVTRFQEALVLNSLYIRVINLHIVIFFTLHWISCMHYLVADMFNAGYSPPKSNTWVTQLKLWHQPVFIQYINSVIRALSNMACLGYGNEVPREPEDIITTIMSIMVGATFFALFVGNLSSILINMDVAQKKYAEVLNQVMEYMRFKQVPKELQHRVILYYEQRYRRNFFNENIILENVSDVLRKELQMFNCRSLVEAVPLMQGLPQGIIQGIVYLPQDIIISSNTLGDSMFFIEHGAVAVLAPSGRSIATLKDGDFFGEMSLMTNERRNSTVVATSFCDVYQLSRRDFEEVIVGYPEVYTHLIKTAEQRVKQLGAEPKTEDMHHVKHYQAEETLKKKIYKRFKKTEYDDCL
;
A
#
# COMPACT_ATOMS: atom_id res chain seq x y z
N MET A 1 112.32 -57.52 -56.26
CA MET A 1 112.10 -58.85 -56.86
C MET A 1 111.16 -59.68 -55.97
N ASP A 2 109.99 -60.15 -56.41
CA ASP A 2 109.07 -59.65 -57.45
C ASP A 2 108.44 -58.30 -57.02
N ALA A 3 107.86 -58.22 -55.82
CA ALA A 3 107.78 -57.00 -55.03
C ALA A 3 109.06 -56.15 -55.16
N ALA A 4 108.94 -54.86 -55.48
CA ALA A 4 110.04 -53.96 -55.87
C ALA A 4 110.71 -54.28 -57.23
N SER A 5 109.99 -54.96 -58.13
CA SER A 5 109.60 -54.38 -59.42
C SER A 5 108.66 -53.18 -59.15
N LEU A 6 108.50 -52.15 -59.99
CA LEU A 6 108.98 -51.89 -61.35
C LEU A 6 108.51 -53.00 -62.34
N LEU A 7 109.32 -53.79 -63.05
CA LEU A 7 110.61 -53.44 -63.68
C LEU A 7 110.44 -52.43 -64.84
N GLU A 8 109.19 -52.03 -65.13
CA GLU A 8 108.80 -51.04 -66.13
C GLU A 8 107.58 -50.21 -65.67
N GLU A 9 107.35 -49.04 -66.27
CA GLU A 9 106.13 -48.22 -66.08
C GLU A 9 104.87 -48.85 -66.72
N VAL A 10 104.97 -50.06 -67.27
CA VAL A 10 103.86 -51.03 -67.34
C VAL A 10 104.43 -52.38 -66.90
N SER A 11 104.20 -52.78 -65.65
CA SER A 11 104.70 -54.09 -65.21
C SER A 11 103.98 -55.23 -65.95
N PRO A 12 104.71 -56.15 -66.62
CA PRO A 12 104.15 -57.42 -67.08
C PRO A 12 103.55 -58.31 -65.98
N GLU A 13 103.67 -57.96 -64.69
CA GLU A 13 102.94 -58.66 -63.60
C GLU A 13 101.42 -58.46 -63.67
N ILE A 14 100.96 -57.35 -64.27
CA ILE A 14 99.55 -57.21 -64.64
C ILE A 14 99.16 -58.31 -65.65
N GLU A 15 100.05 -58.68 -66.58
CA GLU A 15 99.80 -59.81 -67.49
C GLU A 15 99.84 -61.16 -66.75
N HIS A 16 100.69 -61.35 -65.73
CA HIS A 16 100.73 -62.61 -64.98
C HIS A 16 99.45 -62.84 -64.17
N LEU A 17 98.96 -61.83 -63.43
CA LEU A 17 97.67 -61.93 -62.74
C LEU A 17 96.49 -62.07 -63.73
N VAL A 18 96.57 -61.49 -64.93
CA VAL A 18 95.55 -61.68 -65.99
C VAL A 18 95.66 -63.05 -66.68
N ARG A 19 96.84 -63.68 -66.72
CA ARG A 19 97.07 -65.01 -67.32
C ARG A 19 96.67 -66.15 -66.42
N GLU A 20 97.04 -66.07 -65.15
CA GLU A 20 96.41 -66.91 -64.14
C GLU A 20 94.88 -66.74 -64.28
N ALA A 21 94.43 -65.53 -64.64
CA ALA A 21 93.03 -65.20 -64.72
C ALA A 21 92.15 -65.79 -65.84
N LEU A 22 92.73 -66.51 -66.79
CA LEU A 22 91.99 -67.18 -67.85
C LEU A 22 92.10 -68.72 -67.77
N GLN A 23 92.85 -69.25 -66.81
CA GLN A 23 93.15 -70.70 -66.72
C GLN A 23 92.28 -71.49 -65.74
N SER A 24 91.92 -70.97 -64.56
CA SER A 24 90.73 -71.51 -63.89
C SER A 24 89.50 -70.96 -64.61
N GLN A 25 88.52 -71.81 -64.88
CA GLN A 25 87.27 -71.39 -65.51
C GLN A 25 86.41 -70.48 -64.60
N GLY A 26 86.87 -70.17 -63.38
CA GLY A 26 86.26 -69.21 -62.46
C GLY A 26 87.04 -67.89 -62.37
N ASP A 27 86.47 -66.84 -62.96
CA ASP A 27 86.55 -65.38 -62.66
C ASP A 27 87.77 -64.80 -61.90
N LEU A 28 88.98 -65.17 -62.28
CA LEU A 28 90.20 -64.76 -61.58
C LEU A 28 90.66 -63.30 -61.80
N ARG A 29 89.90 -62.46 -62.53
CA ARG A 29 90.08 -61.00 -62.34
C ARG A 29 89.68 -60.60 -60.92
N GLU A 30 89.09 -61.52 -60.14
CA GLU A 30 89.01 -61.57 -58.66
C GLU A 30 90.35 -61.69 -57.92
N TYR A 31 91.46 -62.03 -58.59
CA TYR A 31 92.79 -62.10 -57.97
C TYR A 31 93.60 -60.80 -58.12
N SER A 32 93.52 -60.12 -59.28
CA SER A 32 93.81 -58.67 -59.39
C SER A 32 92.66 -57.85 -58.79
N LYS A 33 92.19 -58.33 -57.63
CA LYS A 33 91.06 -57.87 -56.82
C LYS A 33 91.23 -58.20 -55.32
N ASN A 34 92.22 -59.01 -54.89
CA ASN A 34 93.01 -58.66 -53.69
C ASN A 34 94.06 -57.57 -54.07
N ILE A 35 93.65 -56.68 -55.00
CA ILE A 35 94.30 -55.64 -55.78
C ILE A 35 95.04 -54.57 -55.00
N GLU A 36 96.37 -54.65 -55.01
CA GLU A 36 97.25 -53.86 -54.18
C GLU A 36 96.68 -53.82 -52.77
N LYS A 37 96.20 -54.92 -52.15
CA LYS A 37 95.12 -54.79 -51.16
C LYS A 37 95.46 -54.02 -49.89
N GLU A 38 96.15 -54.66 -48.94
CA GLU A 38 96.64 -54.07 -47.70
C GLU A 38 97.58 -52.86 -48.00
N LEU A 39 98.01 -52.73 -49.27
CA LEU A 39 98.63 -51.58 -49.93
C LEU A 39 97.69 -50.36 -50.12
N ARG A 40 96.72 -50.42 -51.04
CA ARG A 40 95.60 -49.49 -51.33
C ARG A 40 94.73 -49.29 -50.09
N GLU A 41 94.85 -50.14 -49.06
CA GLU A 41 94.30 -49.98 -47.71
C GLU A 41 94.99 -48.86 -46.89
N ALA A 42 96.15 -48.36 -47.34
CA ALA A 42 97.04 -47.52 -46.54
C ALA A 42 97.54 -46.24 -47.25
N GLU A 43 97.72 -46.23 -48.56
CA GLU A 43 97.83 -44.95 -49.28
C GLU A 43 96.52 -44.15 -49.13
N ASN A 44 95.40 -44.88 -49.02
CA ASN A 44 94.14 -44.37 -48.49
C ASN A 44 94.23 -43.90 -47.02
N GLU A 45 95.00 -44.52 -46.10
CA GLU A 45 95.27 -44.01 -44.73
C GLU A 45 96.10 -42.73 -44.67
N ALA A 46 97.01 -42.50 -45.61
CA ALA A 46 97.90 -41.33 -45.55
C ALA A 46 97.22 -40.07 -46.09
N ILE A 47 96.59 -40.19 -47.25
CA ILE A 47 95.85 -39.08 -47.85
C ILE A 47 94.58 -38.79 -47.03
N LYS A 48 94.11 -39.73 -46.18
CA LYS A 48 93.06 -39.59 -45.16
C LYS A 48 93.23 -38.40 -44.21
N ASP A 49 94.43 -38.16 -43.66
CA ASP A 49 94.67 -37.03 -42.75
C ASP A 49 94.96 -35.72 -43.51
N TYR A 50 95.57 -35.78 -44.70
CA TYR A 50 95.81 -34.57 -45.50
C TYR A 50 94.55 -34.05 -46.22
N ILE A 51 93.59 -34.94 -46.48
CA ILE A 51 92.18 -34.65 -46.78
C ILE A 51 91.56 -33.76 -45.70
N HIS A 52 92.00 -33.89 -44.44
CA HIS A 52 91.18 -33.47 -43.33
C HIS A 52 91.00 -31.94 -43.24
N GLU A 53 92.00 -31.14 -43.64
CA GLU A 53 92.03 -29.70 -43.35
C GLU A 53 92.02 -28.76 -44.56
N SER A 54 92.47 -29.18 -45.75
CA SER A 54 92.51 -28.31 -46.93
C SER A 54 91.10 -27.91 -47.43
N VAL A 55 90.12 -28.80 -47.21
CA VAL A 55 88.70 -28.61 -47.52
C VAL A 55 88.11 -27.42 -46.75
N ASN A 56 88.51 -27.22 -45.49
CA ASN A 56 87.94 -26.18 -44.63
C ASN A 56 88.28 -24.76 -45.11
N ILE A 57 89.52 -24.55 -45.58
CA ILE A 57 90.01 -23.25 -46.06
C ILE A 57 89.35 -22.89 -47.41
N ALA A 58 89.20 -23.85 -48.32
CA ALA A 58 88.54 -23.63 -49.60
C ALA A 58 87.02 -23.42 -49.45
N ASN A 59 86.36 -24.17 -48.56
CA ASN A 59 84.94 -23.98 -48.26
C ASN A 59 84.64 -22.57 -47.73
N LEU A 60 85.47 -22.02 -46.82
CA LEU A 60 85.20 -20.69 -46.27
C LEU A 60 85.27 -19.58 -47.32
N HIS A 61 86.18 -19.68 -48.30
CA HIS A 61 86.29 -18.72 -49.39
C HIS A 61 85.11 -18.81 -50.36
N ASN A 62 84.71 -20.02 -50.75
CA ASN A 62 83.51 -20.24 -51.56
C ASN A 62 82.25 -19.79 -50.83
N GLN A 63 82.11 -20.05 -49.52
CA GLN A 63 80.97 -19.59 -48.72
C GLN A 63 80.83 -18.06 -48.68
N ILE A 64 81.93 -17.30 -48.67
CA ILE A 64 81.88 -15.84 -48.77
C ILE A 64 81.40 -15.40 -50.16
N GLY A 65 81.96 -15.99 -51.22
CA GLY A 65 81.54 -15.70 -52.60
C GLY A 65 80.09 -16.10 -52.91
N ASP A 66 79.64 -17.24 -52.37
CA ASP A 66 78.26 -17.70 -52.47
C ASP A 66 77.32 -16.84 -51.63
N CYS A 67 77.75 -16.28 -50.49
CA CYS A 67 76.95 -15.31 -49.73
C CYS A 67 76.76 -13.99 -50.51
N ASP A 68 77.81 -13.43 -51.11
CA ASP A 68 77.68 -12.23 -51.96
C ASP A 68 76.78 -12.51 -53.17
N LYS A 69 76.90 -13.70 -53.77
CA LYS A 69 76.08 -14.12 -54.91
C LYS A 69 74.61 -14.37 -54.53
N ILE A 70 74.35 -14.96 -53.36
CA ILE A 70 73.00 -15.10 -52.79
C ILE A 70 72.41 -13.73 -52.46
N LEU A 71 73.20 -12.77 -51.99
CA LEU A 71 72.74 -11.39 -51.78
C LEU A 71 72.40 -10.70 -53.11
N GLU A 72 73.22 -10.87 -54.15
CA GLU A 72 72.95 -10.34 -55.50
C GLU A 72 71.71 -11.01 -56.15
N ASP A 73 71.55 -12.32 -55.97
CA ASP A 73 70.38 -13.07 -56.43
C ASP A 73 69.13 -12.73 -55.59
N MET A 74 69.25 -12.45 -54.29
CA MET A 74 68.16 -11.93 -53.46
C MET A 74 67.80 -10.50 -53.85
N GLU A 75 68.75 -9.64 -54.19
CA GLU A 75 68.48 -8.29 -54.72
C GLU A 75 67.74 -8.37 -56.06
N LYS A 76 68.22 -9.20 -57.00
CA LYS A 76 67.52 -9.48 -58.26
C LYS A 76 66.14 -10.08 -58.04
N MET A 77 65.98 -11.00 -57.09
CA MET A 77 64.69 -11.61 -56.78
C MET A 77 63.73 -10.59 -56.16
N LEU A 78 64.20 -9.71 -55.26
CA LEU A 78 63.38 -8.66 -54.64
C LEU A 78 62.98 -7.57 -55.65
N LEU A 79 63.90 -7.16 -56.54
CA LEU A 79 63.60 -6.25 -57.66
C LEU A 79 62.65 -6.90 -58.68
N GLY A 80 62.80 -8.20 -58.94
CA GLY A 80 61.88 -9.00 -59.75
C GLY A 80 60.49 -9.07 -59.12
N PHE A 81 60.40 -9.38 -57.83
CA PHE A 81 59.15 -9.43 -57.06
C PHE A 81 58.47 -8.06 -56.98
N GLN A 82 59.25 -6.96 -56.89
CA GLN A 82 58.75 -5.60 -57.00
C GLN A 82 58.17 -5.30 -58.39
N GLY A 83 58.82 -5.80 -59.45
CA GLY A 83 58.32 -5.71 -60.83
C GLY A 83 57.03 -6.51 -61.04
N GLU A 84 56.97 -7.75 -60.56
CA GLU A 84 55.80 -8.62 -60.63
C GLU A 84 54.63 -8.09 -59.80
N LEU A 85 54.88 -7.53 -58.60
CA LEU A 85 53.86 -6.81 -57.83
C LEU A 85 53.34 -5.58 -58.60
N GLY A 86 54.21 -4.87 -59.32
CA GLY A 86 53.83 -3.75 -60.17
C GLY A 86 52.94 -4.14 -61.35
N SER A 87 53.29 -5.21 -62.08
CA SER A 87 52.48 -5.70 -63.20
C SER A 87 51.15 -6.32 -62.72
N LEU A 88 51.19 -7.14 -61.66
CA LEU A 88 50.00 -7.75 -61.07
C LEU A 88 49.04 -6.70 -60.51
N SER A 89 49.55 -5.63 -59.89
CA SER A 89 48.72 -4.49 -59.45
C SER A 89 48.02 -3.79 -60.61
N SER A 90 48.67 -3.69 -61.79
CA SER A 90 48.09 -3.09 -62.99
C SER A 90 47.04 -4.00 -63.65
N GLU A 91 47.27 -5.31 -63.69
CA GLU A 91 46.27 -6.29 -64.12
C GLU A 91 45.05 -6.33 -63.17
N ILE A 92 45.28 -6.26 -61.86
CA ILE A 92 44.19 -6.15 -60.87
C ILE A 92 43.41 -4.84 -61.06
N GLU A 93 44.06 -3.71 -61.30
CA GLU A 93 43.37 -2.43 -61.51
C GLU A 93 42.53 -2.43 -62.82
N THR A 94 43.05 -3.06 -63.89
CA THR A 94 42.31 -3.18 -65.16
C THR A 94 41.15 -4.17 -65.07
N LEU A 95 41.33 -5.32 -64.39
CA LEU A 95 40.26 -6.26 -64.09
C LEU A 95 39.20 -5.66 -63.16
N GLN A 96 39.59 -4.85 -62.16
CA GLN A 96 38.65 -4.09 -61.33
C GLN A 96 37.84 -3.09 -62.16
N LYS A 97 38.46 -2.32 -63.05
CA LYS A 97 37.74 -1.37 -63.94
C LYS A 97 36.75 -2.09 -64.86
N GLN A 98 37.12 -3.25 -65.42
CA GLN A 98 36.20 -4.08 -66.23
C GLN A 98 35.06 -4.67 -65.38
N SER A 99 35.38 -5.20 -64.19
CA SER A 99 34.40 -5.76 -63.24
C SER A 99 33.36 -4.72 -62.81
N ILE A 100 33.80 -3.50 -62.47
CA ILE A 100 32.92 -2.37 -62.13
C ILE A 100 32.02 -2.01 -63.32
N SER A 101 32.57 -1.92 -64.54
CA SER A 101 31.80 -1.61 -65.74
C SER A 101 30.71 -2.66 -66.03
N MET A 102 31.06 -3.96 -65.97
CA MET A 102 30.08 -5.05 -66.13
C MET A 102 29.03 -5.04 -65.01
N SER A 103 29.43 -4.76 -63.77
CA SER A 103 28.52 -4.66 -62.62
C SER A 103 27.50 -3.53 -62.80
N VAL A 104 27.93 -2.35 -63.26
CA VAL A 104 27.03 -1.22 -63.58
C VAL A 104 26.05 -1.57 -64.70
N GLN A 105 26.52 -2.22 -65.78
CA GLN A 105 25.64 -2.67 -66.86
C GLN A 105 24.61 -3.71 -66.39
N LEU A 106 25.04 -4.66 -65.55
CA LEU A 106 24.15 -5.66 -64.95
C LEU A 106 23.11 -5.02 -64.04
N CYS A 107 23.53 -4.09 -63.18
CA CYS A 107 22.66 -3.35 -62.27
C CYS A 107 21.61 -2.53 -63.04
N ASN A 108 22.01 -1.79 -64.07
CA ASN A 108 21.09 -1.03 -64.92
C ASN A 108 20.06 -1.95 -65.61
N ARG A 109 20.50 -3.11 -66.11
CA ARG A 109 19.62 -4.09 -66.76
C ARG A 109 18.67 -4.77 -65.76
N GLN A 110 19.11 -5.01 -64.52
CA GLN A 110 18.26 -5.52 -63.44
C GLN A 110 17.22 -4.49 -63.00
N ALA A 111 17.60 -3.21 -62.85
CA ALA A 111 16.68 -2.13 -62.51
C ALA A 111 15.57 -1.97 -63.57
N VAL A 112 15.93 -1.85 -64.86
CA VAL A 112 14.95 -1.74 -65.96
C VAL A 112 14.07 -2.99 -66.07
N ARG A 113 14.63 -4.19 -65.82
CA ARG A 113 13.84 -5.44 -65.78
C ARG A 113 12.84 -5.44 -64.62
N GLY A 114 13.19 -4.87 -63.47
CA GLY A 114 12.30 -4.73 -62.32
C GLY A 114 11.08 -3.87 -62.65
N GLU A 115 11.30 -2.65 -63.15
CA GLU A 115 10.25 -1.72 -63.57
C GLU A 115 9.33 -2.33 -64.64
N LEU A 116 9.90 -2.97 -65.67
CA LEU A 116 9.12 -3.64 -66.72
C LEU A 116 8.35 -4.86 -66.22
N SER A 117 8.90 -5.64 -65.26
CA SER A 117 8.16 -6.75 -64.64
C SER A 117 6.97 -6.20 -63.87
N SER A 118 7.18 -5.18 -63.01
CA SER A 118 6.10 -4.56 -62.23
C SER A 118 4.97 -4.07 -63.14
N PHE A 119 5.29 -3.37 -64.24
CA PHE A 119 4.27 -2.89 -65.18
C PHE A 119 3.45 -4.03 -65.80
N VAL A 120 4.08 -5.14 -66.17
CA VAL A 120 3.40 -6.32 -66.72
C VAL A 120 2.57 -7.02 -65.63
N ASP A 121 3.15 -7.23 -64.45
CA ASP A 121 2.51 -7.86 -63.29
C ASP A 121 1.28 -7.06 -62.83
N ASP A 122 1.30 -5.72 -62.91
CA ASP A 122 0.16 -4.84 -62.63
C ASP A 122 -0.91 -4.88 -63.74
N MET A 123 -0.53 -4.97 -65.02
CA MET A 123 -1.48 -4.96 -66.15
C MET A 123 -2.14 -6.33 -66.42
N VAL A 124 -1.51 -7.45 -66.06
CA VAL A 124 -2.06 -8.80 -66.29
C VAL A 124 -3.20 -9.12 -65.32
N VAL A 125 -4.35 -9.56 -65.84
CA VAL A 125 -5.46 -10.13 -65.05
C VAL A 125 -5.35 -11.65 -65.07
N SER A 126 -5.11 -12.28 -63.92
CA SER A 126 -4.99 -13.73 -63.82
C SER A 126 -6.35 -14.45 -63.80
N ASP A 127 -6.38 -15.69 -64.29
CA ASP A 127 -7.54 -16.59 -64.15
C ASP A 127 -7.91 -16.82 -62.67
N THR A 128 -6.92 -16.85 -61.78
CA THR A 128 -7.13 -16.95 -60.32
C THR A 128 -7.89 -15.75 -59.75
N LEU A 129 -7.60 -14.53 -60.21
CA LEU A 129 -8.31 -13.31 -59.81
C LEU A 129 -9.76 -13.36 -60.29
N ILE A 130 -9.98 -13.74 -61.55
CA ILE A 130 -11.31 -13.87 -62.15
C ILE A 130 -12.16 -14.89 -61.37
N ARG A 131 -11.70 -16.14 -61.23
CA ARG A 131 -12.46 -17.20 -60.56
C ARG A 131 -12.74 -16.89 -59.10
N THR A 132 -11.75 -16.35 -58.36
CA THR A 132 -11.96 -16.00 -56.94
C THR A 132 -13.04 -14.93 -56.78
N ILE A 133 -13.03 -13.88 -57.61
CA ILE A 133 -14.05 -12.83 -57.54
C ILE A 133 -15.44 -13.34 -57.97
N LEU A 134 -15.51 -14.21 -58.99
CA LEU A 134 -16.77 -14.78 -59.49
C LEU A 134 -17.40 -15.81 -58.54
N ASP A 135 -16.60 -16.76 -58.04
CA ASP A 135 -17.10 -18.00 -57.43
C ASP A 135 -16.92 -18.04 -55.91
N THR A 136 -15.82 -17.52 -55.36
CA THR A 136 -15.52 -17.61 -53.92
C THR A 136 -16.45 -16.70 -53.08
N PRO A 137 -16.98 -17.18 -51.93
CA PRO A 137 -17.77 -16.34 -51.02
C PRO A 137 -16.95 -15.21 -50.38
N ALA A 138 -17.59 -14.07 -50.10
CA ALA A 138 -16.95 -12.91 -49.46
C ALA A 138 -16.50 -13.15 -48.00
N THR A 139 -16.84 -14.30 -47.41
CA THR A 139 -16.39 -14.75 -46.08
C THR A 139 -14.97 -15.29 -46.06
N GLU A 140 -14.41 -15.70 -47.20
CA GLU A 140 -13.09 -16.33 -47.24
C GLU A 140 -11.94 -15.31 -47.32
N PRO A 141 -10.78 -15.59 -46.68
CA PRO A 141 -9.64 -14.67 -46.70
C PRO A 141 -9.09 -14.48 -48.12
N ILE A 142 -9.09 -15.53 -48.93
CA ILE A 142 -8.60 -15.55 -50.32
C ILE A 142 -9.36 -14.51 -51.18
N PHE A 143 -10.68 -14.38 -50.98
CA PHE A 143 -11.47 -13.34 -51.64
C PHE A 143 -11.01 -11.93 -51.26
N THR A 144 -10.68 -11.70 -49.99
CA THR A 144 -10.23 -10.37 -49.50
C THR A 144 -8.88 -9.98 -50.10
N ASP A 145 -7.96 -10.92 -50.26
CA ASP A 145 -6.64 -10.64 -50.85
C ASP A 145 -6.72 -10.43 -52.37
N GLN A 146 -7.53 -11.22 -53.08
CA GLN A 146 -7.81 -10.98 -54.50
C GLN A 146 -8.59 -9.67 -54.74
N LEU A 147 -9.45 -9.25 -53.80
CA LEU A 147 -10.13 -7.95 -53.86
C LEU A 147 -9.16 -6.76 -53.73
N LYS A 148 -8.11 -6.89 -52.90
CA LYS A 148 -7.04 -5.86 -52.82
C LYS A 148 -6.29 -5.74 -54.15
N ILE A 149 -5.93 -6.88 -54.74
CA ILE A 149 -5.26 -6.94 -56.05
C ILE A 149 -6.16 -6.33 -57.13
N LEU A 150 -7.46 -6.66 -57.17
CA LEU A 150 -8.42 -6.04 -58.09
C LEU A 150 -8.46 -4.51 -57.92
N GLY A 151 -8.52 -4.02 -56.69
CA GLY A 151 -8.54 -2.58 -56.40
C GLY A 151 -7.27 -1.85 -56.85
N GLN A 152 -6.09 -2.44 -56.62
CA GLN A 152 -4.81 -1.91 -57.08
C GLN A 152 -4.75 -1.87 -58.61
N LYS A 153 -5.14 -2.96 -59.29
CA LYS A 153 -5.18 -3.05 -60.76
C LYS A 153 -6.17 -2.06 -61.37
N ALA A 154 -7.35 -1.90 -60.79
CA ALA A 154 -8.34 -0.90 -61.22
C ALA A 154 -7.81 0.54 -61.08
N GLN A 155 -7.08 0.84 -60.01
CA GLN A 155 -6.44 2.14 -59.84
C GLN A 155 -5.29 2.36 -60.84
N PHE A 156 -4.46 1.35 -61.08
CA PHE A 156 -3.35 1.41 -62.02
C PHE A 156 -3.83 1.59 -63.47
N VAL A 157 -4.77 0.77 -63.93
CA VAL A 157 -5.36 0.87 -65.28
C VAL A 157 -6.02 2.23 -65.51
N ASN A 158 -6.67 2.81 -64.49
CA ASN A 158 -7.19 4.18 -64.58
C ASN A 158 -6.08 5.26 -64.65
N SER A 159 -4.91 5.04 -64.04
CA SER A 159 -3.77 5.96 -64.10
C SER A 159 -3.02 5.93 -65.43
N VAL A 160 -3.04 4.79 -66.14
CA VAL A 160 -2.34 4.58 -67.42
C VAL A 160 -3.34 4.45 -68.60
N ARG A 161 -4.52 5.05 -68.46
CA ARG A 161 -5.71 4.87 -69.31
C ARG A 161 -5.49 5.13 -70.81
N ASP A 162 -4.51 5.96 -71.17
CA ASP A 162 -4.23 6.31 -72.57
C ASP A 162 -3.52 5.20 -73.35
N THR A 163 -2.85 4.27 -72.66
CA THR A 163 -2.15 3.15 -73.30
C THR A 163 -3.09 2.11 -73.89
N LYS A 164 -2.62 1.39 -74.92
CA LYS A 164 -3.38 0.33 -75.56
C LYS A 164 -3.68 -0.83 -74.61
N ALA A 165 -2.69 -1.27 -73.83
CA ALA A 165 -2.84 -2.36 -72.87
C ALA A 165 -3.90 -2.05 -71.79
N ALA A 166 -3.95 -0.82 -71.28
CA ALA A 166 -5.00 -0.41 -70.33
C ALA A 166 -6.41 -0.50 -70.95
N LYS A 167 -6.56 -0.12 -72.22
CA LYS A 167 -7.84 -0.19 -72.96
C LYS A 167 -8.28 -1.63 -73.22
N ASP A 168 -7.35 -2.52 -73.52
CA ASP A 168 -7.62 -3.95 -73.77
C ASP A 168 -8.10 -4.68 -72.49
N VAL A 169 -7.70 -4.22 -71.30
CA VAL A 169 -8.01 -4.84 -69.99
C VAL A 169 -9.17 -4.16 -69.24
N ALA A 170 -9.48 -2.89 -69.54
CA ALA A 170 -10.44 -2.06 -68.80
C ALA A 170 -11.82 -2.71 -68.60
N ASP A 171 -12.45 -3.21 -69.67
CA ASP A 171 -13.80 -3.83 -69.63
C ASP A 171 -13.87 -5.07 -68.72
N VAL A 172 -12.78 -5.86 -68.66
CA VAL A 172 -12.69 -7.03 -67.78
C VAL A 172 -12.63 -6.60 -66.32
N ILE A 173 -11.79 -5.60 -66.00
CA ILE A 173 -11.68 -5.08 -64.63
C ILE A 173 -12.96 -4.36 -64.19
N GLU A 174 -13.64 -3.64 -65.07
CA GLU A 174 -14.91 -2.99 -64.77
C GLU A 174 -15.99 -4.03 -64.41
N LYS A 175 -16.14 -5.09 -65.22
CA LYS A 175 -17.07 -6.20 -64.94
C LYS A 175 -16.76 -6.94 -63.65
N LEU A 176 -15.48 -7.21 -63.37
CA LEU A 176 -15.05 -7.80 -62.10
C LEU A 176 -15.36 -6.87 -60.91
N THR A 177 -15.16 -5.56 -61.06
CA THR A 177 -15.43 -4.54 -60.03
C THR A 177 -16.92 -4.46 -59.71
N VAL A 178 -17.81 -4.46 -60.71
CA VAL A 178 -19.27 -4.51 -60.51
C VAL A 178 -19.68 -5.78 -59.76
N ARG A 179 -19.14 -6.95 -60.13
CA ARG A 179 -19.47 -8.23 -59.47
C ARG A 179 -18.92 -8.29 -58.04
N ALA A 180 -17.71 -7.79 -57.80
CA ALA A 180 -17.11 -7.66 -56.48
C ALA A 180 -17.94 -6.73 -55.58
N THR A 181 -18.32 -5.56 -56.08
CA THR A 181 -19.21 -4.61 -55.38
C THR A 181 -20.52 -5.27 -54.95
N ALA A 182 -21.17 -6.04 -55.83
CA ALA A 182 -22.41 -6.73 -55.49
C ALA A 182 -22.25 -7.72 -54.32
N LYS A 183 -21.21 -8.58 -54.35
CA LYS A 183 -20.89 -9.51 -53.25
C LYS A 183 -20.56 -8.79 -51.94
N VAL A 184 -19.74 -7.74 -52.02
CA VAL A 184 -19.32 -6.94 -50.86
C VAL A 184 -20.51 -6.20 -50.23
N ARG A 185 -21.39 -5.61 -51.05
CA ARG A 185 -22.64 -4.99 -50.60
C ARG A 185 -23.52 -5.97 -49.86
N GLU A 186 -23.78 -7.14 -50.44
CA GLU A 186 -24.60 -8.17 -49.82
C GLU A 186 -24.02 -8.61 -48.47
N TYR A 187 -22.72 -8.89 -48.41
CA TYR A 187 -22.05 -9.26 -47.17
C TYR A 187 -22.19 -8.18 -46.08
N LEU A 188 -21.88 -6.92 -46.39
CA LEU A 188 -21.93 -5.83 -45.41
C LEU A 188 -23.36 -5.57 -44.91
N LEU A 189 -24.36 -5.57 -45.79
CA LEU A 189 -25.77 -5.46 -45.38
C LEU A 189 -26.20 -6.64 -44.50
N GLN A 190 -25.81 -7.88 -44.84
CA GLN A 190 -26.08 -9.05 -44.01
C GLN A 190 -25.42 -8.96 -42.63
N GLN A 191 -24.22 -8.38 -42.49
CA GLN A 191 -23.62 -8.12 -41.18
C GLN A 191 -24.41 -7.04 -40.41
N THR A 192 -24.77 -5.93 -41.05
CA THR A 192 -25.60 -4.86 -40.45
C THR A 192 -26.95 -5.40 -39.95
N TYR A 193 -27.61 -6.29 -40.70
CA TYR A 193 -28.88 -6.88 -40.26
C TYR A 193 -28.76 -7.82 -39.06
N LYS A 194 -27.57 -8.36 -38.74
CA LYS A 194 -27.39 -9.18 -37.52
C LYS A 194 -27.57 -8.36 -36.24
N PHE A 195 -27.25 -7.07 -36.26
CA PHE A 195 -27.44 -6.16 -35.11
C PHE A 195 -28.91 -5.96 -34.73
N ARG A 196 -29.85 -6.20 -35.65
CA ARG A 196 -31.29 -6.14 -35.36
C ARG A 196 -31.76 -7.25 -34.41
N LYS A 197 -30.99 -8.33 -34.26
CA LYS A 197 -31.23 -9.35 -33.22
C LYS A 197 -30.56 -8.88 -31.92
N PRO A 198 -31.23 -8.93 -30.75
CA PRO A 198 -30.59 -8.56 -29.49
C PRO A 198 -29.36 -9.43 -29.22
N VAL A 199 -28.18 -8.80 -29.11
CA VAL A 199 -26.92 -9.47 -28.79
C VAL A 199 -26.45 -9.01 -27.41
N THR A 200 -25.80 -9.88 -26.64
CA THR A 200 -25.24 -9.55 -25.32
C THR A 200 -24.11 -8.53 -25.36
N ASN A 201 -23.40 -8.40 -26.49
CA ASN A 201 -22.38 -7.37 -26.70
C ASN A 201 -22.29 -7.01 -28.20
N TYR A 202 -22.68 -5.78 -28.56
CA TYR A 202 -22.63 -5.29 -29.95
C TYR A 202 -21.20 -5.03 -30.46
N GLN A 203 -20.19 -4.95 -29.56
CA GLN A 203 -18.78 -4.81 -29.94
C GLN A 203 -18.25 -6.04 -30.70
N ILE A 204 -18.72 -7.25 -30.39
CA ILE A 204 -18.24 -8.48 -31.05
C ILE A 204 -18.52 -8.45 -32.56
N PRO A 205 -19.77 -8.21 -33.03
CA PRO A 205 -20.02 -8.05 -34.46
C PRO A 205 -19.41 -6.78 -35.06
N GLN A 206 -19.22 -5.67 -34.30
CA GLN A 206 -18.47 -4.49 -34.78
C GLN A 206 -17.00 -4.79 -35.05
N ASN A 207 -16.32 -5.51 -34.15
CA ASN A 207 -14.97 -6.00 -34.38
C ASN A 207 -14.90 -6.97 -35.57
N GLY A 208 -15.98 -7.72 -35.82
CA GLY A 208 -16.17 -8.49 -37.05
C GLY A 208 -16.16 -7.61 -38.31
N LEU A 209 -16.95 -6.53 -38.32
CA LEU A 209 -16.97 -5.54 -39.42
C LEU A 209 -15.61 -4.85 -39.61
N LEU A 210 -14.92 -4.46 -38.53
CA LEU A 210 -13.60 -3.80 -38.60
C LEU A 210 -12.54 -4.67 -39.31
N LYS A 211 -12.57 -6.00 -39.12
CA LYS A 211 -11.69 -6.93 -39.88
C LYS A 211 -11.88 -6.84 -41.39
N HIS A 212 -13.07 -6.44 -41.84
CA HIS A 212 -13.43 -6.24 -43.24
C HIS A 212 -13.52 -4.75 -43.62
N LYS A 213 -12.87 -3.83 -42.88
CA LYS A 213 -12.82 -2.38 -43.21
C LYS A 213 -12.46 -2.09 -44.67
N PHE A 214 -11.54 -2.86 -45.26
CA PHE A 214 -11.15 -2.73 -46.67
C PHE A 214 -12.33 -2.89 -47.65
N PHE A 215 -13.38 -3.63 -47.29
CA PHE A 215 -14.59 -3.76 -48.10
C PHE A 215 -15.32 -2.43 -48.23
N PHE A 216 -15.43 -1.65 -47.15
CA PHE A 216 -16.03 -0.32 -47.21
C PHE A 216 -15.13 0.66 -47.97
N GLU A 217 -13.80 0.59 -47.78
CA GLU A 217 -12.83 1.38 -48.55
C GLU A 217 -12.92 1.11 -50.06
N PHE A 218 -13.03 -0.16 -50.46
CA PHE A 218 -13.21 -0.57 -51.86
C PHE A 218 -14.50 0.01 -52.46
N LEU A 219 -15.61 -0.06 -51.73
CA LEU A 219 -16.88 0.55 -52.17
C LEU A 219 -16.78 2.08 -52.25
N LEU A 220 -16.14 2.74 -51.29
CA LEU A 220 -16.02 4.20 -51.28
C LEU A 220 -15.18 4.73 -52.46
N LYS A 221 -14.20 3.95 -52.93
CA LYS A 221 -13.39 4.27 -54.11
C LYS A 221 -14.13 4.02 -55.43
N ASN A 222 -14.82 2.89 -55.56
CA ASN A 222 -15.41 2.45 -56.83
C ASN A 222 -16.90 2.84 -56.99
N GLU A 223 -17.73 2.67 -55.95
CA GLU A 223 -19.20 2.75 -56.02
C GLU A 223 -19.81 3.51 -54.82
N ARG A 224 -19.68 4.83 -54.85
CA ARG A 224 -20.04 5.74 -53.73
C ARG A 224 -21.50 5.66 -53.29
N GLN A 225 -22.43 5.35 -54.20
CA GLN A 225 -23.85 5.27 -53.88
C GLN A 225 -24.16 4.04 -53.01
N VAL A 226 -23.49 2.92 -53.28
CA VAL A 226 -23.56 1.69 -52.46
C VAL A 226 -22.88 1.89 -51.10
N ALA A 227 -21.74 2.58 -51.06
CA ALA A 227 -21.10 2.95 -49.79
C ALA A 227 -22.01 3.83 -48.92
N LYS A 228 -22.73 4.79 -49.52
CA LYS A 228 -23.73 5.61 -48.82
C LYS A 228 -24.87 4.76 -48.26
N GLU A 229 -25.46 3.87 -49.08
CA GLU A 229 -26.55 2.98 -48.67
C GLU A 229 -26.20 2.16 -47.43
N ILE A 230 -25.05 1.48 -47.41
CA ILE A 230 -24.60 0.63 -46.29
C ILE A 230 -24.40 1.45 -45.02
N LYS A 231 -23.83 2.65 -45.15
CA LYS A 231 -23.62 3.58 -44.03
C LYS A 231 -24.96 4.09 -43.48
N ASP A 232 -25.89 4.51 -44.34
CA ASP A 232 -27.20 5.02 -43.92
C ASP A 232 -28.07 3.91 -43.26
N GLU A 233 -28.02 2.66 -43.77
CA GLU A 233 -28.69 1.49 -43.17
C GLU A 233 -28.08 1.09 -41.80
N TYR A 234 -26.75 1.17 -41.66
CA TYR A 234 -26.09 0.96 -40.36
C TYR A 234 -26.55 1.98 -39.32
N ILE A 235 -26.62 3.27 -39.68
CA ILE A 235 -27.07 4.34 -38.78
C ILE A 235 -28.51 4.07 -38.30
N ASP A 236 -29.44 3.80 -39.21
CA ASP A 236 -30.84 3.57 -38.87
C ASP A 236 -31.02 2.33 -37.98
N THR A 237 -30.32 1.24 -38.30
CA THR A 237 -30.34 0.02 -37.50
C THR A 237 -29.77 0.27 -36.09
N MET A 238 -28.57 0.83 -35.96
CA MET A 238 -27.94 1.03 -34.65
C MET A 238 -28.64 2.08 -33.78
N SER A 239 -29.19 3.14 -34.37
CA SER A 239 -29.97 4.15 -33.64
C SER A 239 -31.19 3.53 -32.95
N LYS A 240 -31.92 2.65 -33.64
CA LYS A 240 -33.07 1.92 -33.08
C LYS A 240 -32.65 0.90 -32.02
N VAL A 241 -31.56 0.19 -32.26
CA VAL A 241 -31.02 -0.83 -31.33
C VAL A 241 -30.58 -0.21 -30.01
N TYR A 242 -29.75 0.84 -30.03
CA TYR A 242 -29.31 1.51 -28.81
C TYR A 242 -30.46 2.18 -28.06
N TYR A 243 -31.37 2.88 -28.74
CA TYR A 243 -32.53 3.49 -28.10
C TYR A 243 -33.39 2.45 -27.37
N SER A 244 -33.70 1.32 -28.02
CA SER A 244 -34.46 0.23 -27.43
C SER A 244 -33.74 -0.42 -26.24
N TYR A 245 -32.43 -0.67 -26.37
CA TYR A 245 -31.60 -1.25 -25.32
C TYR A 245 -31.57 -0.36 -24.07
N PHE A 246 -31.18 0.91 -24.20
CA PHE A 246 -31.03 1.82 -23.07
C PHE A 246 -32.36 2.19 -22.41
N LYS A 247 -33.43 2.37 -23.18
CA LYS A 247 -34.79 2.56 -22.64
C LYS A 247 -35.22 1.37 -21.77
N THR A 248 -34.97 0.16 -22.26
CA THR A 248 -35.30 -1.08 -21.53
C THR A 248 -34.39 -1.28 -20.30
N TYR A 249 -33.11 -0.91 -20.40
CA TYR A 249 -32.14 -1.02 -19.32
C TYR A 249 -32.44 -0.04 -18.18
N ALA A 250 -32.67 1.24 -18.48
CA ALA A 250 -33.09 2.25 -17.50
C ALA A 250 -34.37 1.86 -16.76
N ALA A 251 -35.42 1.43 -17.49
CA ALA A 251 -36.68 0.98 -16.90
C ALA A 251 -36.56 -0.30 -16.05
N ARG A 252 -35.46 -1.07 -16.19
CA ARG A 252 -35.16 -2.24 -15.35
C ARG A 252 -34.29 -1.87 -14.14
N LEU A 253 -33.38 -0.89 -14.28
CA LEU A 253 -32.61 -0.33 -13.16
C LEU A 253 -33.52 0.38 -12.15
N ALA A 254 -34.48 1.19 -12.62
CA ALA A 254 -35.43 1.90 -11.74
C ALA A 254 -36.20 0.94 -10.81
N LYS A 255 -36.49 -0.29 -11.26
CA LYS A 255 -37.14 -1.35 -10.45
C LYS A 255 -36.26 -1.97 -9.36
N LYS A 256 -34.99 -1.58 -9.28
CA LYS A 256 -34.02 -2.02 -8.27
C LYS A 256 -33.65 -0.90 -7.29
N GLN A 257 -34.26 0.27 -7.41
CA GLN A 257 -34.06 1.40 -6.50
C GLN A 257 -34.70 1.14 -5.14
N THR A 258 -34.07 1.62 -4.07
CA THR A 258 -34.61 1.59 -2.71
C THR A 258 -35.97 2.28 -2.61
N SER A 259 -36.92 1.65 -1.91
CA SER A 259 -38.27 2.16 -1.67
C SER A 259 -38.32 3.35 -0.71
N GLU A 260 -37.38 3.42 0.23
CA GLU A 260 -37.15 4.57 1.11
C GLU A 260 -36.27 5.57 0.36
N THR A 261 -36.90 6.49 -0.37
CA THR A 261 -36.21 7.65 -0.98
C THR A 261 -36.22 8.83 0.00
N ALA A 262 -35.19 9.67 -0.08
CA ALA A 262 -35.17 10.94 0.66
C ALA A 262 -36.31 11.85 0.16
N THR A 263 -37.28 12.13 1.02
CA THR A 263 -38.36 13.09 0.76
C THR A 263 -37.93 14.49 1.20
N LYS A 264 -38.74 15.50 0.86
CA LYS A 264 -38.54 16.88 1.29
C LYS A 264 -38.49 17.04 2.82
N ASP A 265 -39.12 16.13 3.55
CA ASP A 265 -39.27 16.21 5.00
C ASP A 265 -38.08 15.56 5.76
N HIS A 266 -37.23 14.80 5.07
CA HIS A 266 -36.01 14.19 5.61
C HIS A 266 -34.84 15.18 5.69
N VAL A 267 -35.02 16.26 6.46
CA VAL A 267 -34.01 17.31 6.71
C VAL A 267 -33.28 17.12 8.05
N LEU A 268 -32.11 17.76 8.20
CA LEU A 268 -31.27 17.68 9.41
C LEU A 268 -32.07 17.82 10.72
N ALA A 269 -32.92 18.85 10.81
CA ALA A 269 -33.71 19.17 12.00
C ALA A 269 -35.08 18.48 12.10
N ALA A 270 -35.35 17.43 11.30
CA ALA A 270 -36.59 16.67 11.42
C ALA A 270 -36.68 15.91 12.75
N ALA A 271 -37.84 16.00 13.41
CA ALA A 271 -38.09 15.46 14.75
C ALA A 271 -38.23 13.93 14.81
N GLU A 272 -38.57 13.27 13.70
CA GLU A 272 -38.62 11.80 13.64
C GLU A 272 -37.22 11.19 13.47
N GLU A 273 -37.02 10.02 14.07
CA GLU A 273 -35.95 9.12 13.64
C GLU A 273 -36.28 8.61 12.25
N VAL A 274 -35.36 8.83 11.29
CA VAL A 274 -35.45 8.22 9.96
C VAL A 274 -35.27 6.71 10.12
N LYS A 275 -36.39 6.00 10.28
CA LYS A 275 -36.43 4.54 10.35
C LYS A 275 -36.06 3.98 8.98
N GLY A 276 -34.80 3.59 8.82
CA GLY A 276 -34.27 2.97 7.61
C GLY A 276 -32.85 2.46 7.84
N LYS A 277 -32.46 1.38 7.15
CA LYS A 277 -31.12 0.78 7.28
C LYS A 277 -29.99 1.61 6.61
N ASN A 278 -30.31 2.71 5.94
CA ASN A 278 -29.35 3.64 5.32
C ASN A 278 -29.32 4.98 6.07
N PRO A 279 -28.18 5.40 6.64
CA PRO A 279 -28.08 6.73 7.26
C PRO A 279 -27.87 7.77 6.16
N LEU A 280 -28.96 8.45 5.79
CA LEU A 280 -29.05 9.46 4.72
C LEU A 280 -27.93 10.51 4.73
N PHE A 281 -27.54 10.95 5.93
CA PHE A 281 -26.51 11.96 6.14
C PHE A 281 -25.08 11.39 6.23
N SER A 282 -24.92 10.06 6.22
CA SER A 282 -23.62 9.41 6.29
C SER A 282 -23.11 9.04 4.90
N LEU A 283 -21.77 9.04 4.77
CA LEU A 283 -21.10 8.60 3.54
C LEU A 283 -21.02 7.08 3.44
N GLY A 284 -20.73 6.37 4.55
CA GLY A 284 -20.63 4.89 4.57
C GLY A 284 -19.76 4.33 3.42
N SER A 285 -20.18 3.18 2.86
CA SER A 285 -19.61 2.59 1.65
C SER A 285 -20.03 3.29 0.34
N ARG A 286 -20.81 4.37 0.40
CA ARG A 286 -21.23 5.11 -0.81
C ARG A 286 -20.05 5.80 -1.50
N ALA A 287 -18.98 6.08 -0.74
CA ALA A 287 -17.71 6.60 -1.27
C ALA A 287 -17.03 5.65 -2.28
N ASP A 288 -17.17 4.33 -2.10
CA ASP A 288 -16.48 3.32 -2.90
C ASP A 288 -16.87 3.39 -4.38
N LEU A 289 -18.07 3.91 -4.69
CA LEU A 289 -18.55 4.18 -6.04
C LEU A 289 -17.63 5.11 -6.85
N LEU A 290 -16.89 6.01 -6.19
CA LEU A 290 -15.94 6.92 -6.82
C LEU A 290 -14.53 6.31 -7.00
N ASN A 291 -14.20 5.28 -6.22
CA ASN A 291 -12.97 4.51 -6.34
C ASN A 291 -13.10 3.51 -7.49
N ASP A 292 -14.19 2.76 -7.51
CA ASP A 292 -14.46 1.69 -8.49
C ASP A 292 -15.16 2.20 -9.78
N LEU A 293 -14.88 3.42 -10.23
CA LEU A 293 -15.66 4.13 -11.27
C LEU A 293 -15.82 3.36 -12.60
N GLU A 294 -14.89 2.46 -12.95
CA GLU A 294 -14.93 1.63 -14.17
C GLU A 294 -15.29 0.15 -13.93
N ALA A 295 -15.65 -0.24 -12.70
CA ALA A 295 -16.17 -1.59 -12.39
C ALA A 295 -17.39 -1.99 -13.25
N PRO A 296 -17.63 -3.30 -13.45
CA PRO A 296 -18.73 -3.81 -14.29
C PRO A 296 -20.09 -3.21 -13.93
N ALA A 297 -20.85 -2.81 -14.95
CA ALA A 297 -22.18 -2.24 -14.76
C ALA A 297 -23.19 -3.27 -14.23
N LEU A 298 -24.14 -2.81 -13.42
CA LEU A 298 -25.18 -3.66 -12.83
C LEU A 298 -26.02 -4.37 -13.92
N VAL A 299 -26.18 -5.69 -13.82
CA VAL A 299 -27.08 -6.47 -14.70
C VAL A 299 -28.43 -6.68 -13.99
N PRO A 300 -29.52 -5.96 -14.33
CA PRO A 300 -30.73 -5.91 -13.50
C PRO A 300 -31.45 -7.25 -13.33
N HIS A 301 -31.27 -8.17 -14.29
CA HIS A 301 -31.86 -9.52 -14.29
C HIS A 301 -31.10 -10.50 -13.41
N ALA A 302 -29.79 -10.31 -13.29
CA ALA A 302 -28.92 -11.13 -12.45
C ALA A 302 -28.84 -10.59 -11.01
N TRP A 303 -29.16 -9.31 -10.80
CA TRP A 303 -29.17 -8.69 -9.49
C TRP A 303 -30.27 -9.25 -8.58
N ASN A 304 -29.87 -10.17 -7.70
CA ASN A 304 -30.67 -10.71 -6.61
C ASN A 304 -30.41 -10.01 -5.27
N GLY A 305 -29.46 -9.07 -5.21
CA GLY A 305 -29.11 -8.33 -4.00
C GLY A 305 -30.19 -7.34 -3.55
N PRO A 306 -29.97 -6.65 -2.40
CA PRO A 306 -30.90 -5.67 -1.86
C PRO A 306 -31.14 -4.50 -2.82
N PRO A 307 -32.19 -3.68 -2.58
CA PRO A 307 -32.40 -2.44 -3.32
C PRO A 307 -31.19 -1.51 -3.21
N LEU A 308 -30.85 -0.85 -4.32
CA LEU A 308 -29.66 0.00 -4.43
C LEU A 308 -30.03 1.49 -4.37
N PRO A 309 -29.15 2.33 -3.79
CA PRO A 309 -29.36 3.77 -3.80
C PRO A 309 -29.20 4.34 -5.23
N TYR A 310 -29.80 5.51 -5.46
CA TYR A 310 -29.92 6.09 -6.80
C TYR A 310 -28.56 6.29 -7.49
N GLU A 311 -27.54 6.76 -6.76
CA GLU A 311 -26.20 7.00 -7.33
C GLU A 311 -25.52 5.74 -7.87
N ALA A 312 -25.79 4.56 -7.32
CA ALA A 312 -25.23 3.29 -7.80
C ALA A 312 -25.89 2.83 -9.12
N LEU A 313 -27.19 3.08 -9.25
CA LEU A 313 -27.96 2.85 -10.47
C LEU A 313 -27.57 3.86 -11.55
N PHE A 314 -27.47 5.14 -11.19
CA PHE A 314 -27.01 6.23 -12.06
C PHE A 314 -25.61 5.96 -12.59
N ARG A 315 -24.66 5.60 -11.70
CA ARG A 315 -23.30 5.17 -12.06
C ARG A 315 -23.32 4.05 -13.09
N SER A 316 -24.13 3.01 -12.87
CA SER A 316 -24.25 1.88 -13.80
C SER A 316 -24.84 2.30 -15.14
N LEU A 317 -25.83 3.20 -15.14
CA LEU A 317 -26.47 3.72 -16.34
C LEU A 317 -25.51 4.56 -17.20
N ILE A 318 -24.88 5.58 -16.59
CA ILE A 318 -23.96 6.48 -17.28
C ILE A 318 -22.69 5.74 -17.73
N PHE A 319 -22.10 4.87 -16.90
CA PHE A 319 -20.92 4.10 -17.32
C PHE A 319 -21.22 3.16 -18.51
N THR A 320 -22.35 2.44 -18.49
CA THR A 320 -22.77 1.59 -19.63
C THR A 320 -22.95 2.42 -20.91
N LEU A 321 -23.53 3.61 -20.79
CA LEU A 321 -23.70 4.53 -21.91
C LEU A 321 -22.35 5.00 -22.45
N VAL A 322 -21.46 5.50 -21.58
CA VAL A 322 -20.13 6.00 -21.94
C VAL A 322 -19.31 4.92 -22.65
N ASP A 323 -19.29 3.69 -22.12
CA ASP A 323 -18.53 2.59 -22.72
C ASP A 323 -19.05 2.20 -24.11
N ASN A 324 -20.37 2.09 -24.30
CA ASN A 324 -20.96 1.83 -25.62
C ASN A 324 -20.77 2.99 -26.58
N ALA A 325 -20.95 4.24 -26.13
CA ALA A 325 -20.81 5.43 -26.95
C ALA A 325 -19.36 5.69 -27.39
N CYS A 326 -18.37 5.48 -26.52
CA CYS A 326 -16.96 5.57 -26.91
C CYS A 326 -16.59 4.52 -27.97
N ARG A 327 -17.07 3.28 -27.82
CA ARG A 327 -16.85 2.21 -28.81
C ARG A 327 -17.52 2.54 -30.14
N GLU A 328 -18.76 3.04 -30.12
CA GLU A 328 -19.47 3.47 -31.32
C GLU A 328 -18.74 4.62 -32.04
N TYR A 329 -18.32 5.65 -31.31
CA TYR A 329 -17.59 6.80 -31.89
C TYR A 329 -16.29 6.37 -32.57
N LEU A 330 -15.50 5.51 -31.92
CA LEU A 330 -14.26 4.97 -32.50
C LEU A 330 -14.55 4.07 -33.72
N PHE A 331 -15.54 3.17 -33.62
CA PHE A 331 -15.97 2.32 -34.75
C PHE A 331 -16.40 3.16 -35.95
N LEU A 332 -17.22 4.20 -35.75
CA LEU A 332 -17.69 5.09 -36.80
C LEU A 332 -16.53 5.83 -37.50
N GLY A 333 -15.53 6.29 -36.73
CA GLY A 333 -14.33 6.91 -37.29
C GLY A 333 -13.49 5.93 -38.09
N ASP A 334 -13.23 4.76 -37.53
CA ASP A 334 -12.37 3.74 -38.13
C ASP A 334 -12.99 3.06 -39.35
N PHE A 335 -14.21 2.55 -39.24
CA PHE A 335 -14.83 1.75 -40.30
C PHE A 335 -15.25 2.61 -41.50
N PHE A 336 -15.87 3.77 -41.26
CA PHE A 336 -16.33 4.67 -42.33
C PHE A 336 -15.27 5.68 -42.79
N MET A 337 -14.09 5.71 -42.16
CA MET A 337 -12.92 6.54 -42.53
C MET A 337 -13.22 8.05 -42.59
N VAL A 338 -13.93 8.54 -41.58
CA VAL A 338 -14.51 9.89 -41.54
C VAL A 338 -13.67 10.86 -40.70
N LYS A 339 -13.51 12.11 -41.16
CA LYS A 339 -12.85 13.18 -40.40
C LYS A 339 -13.68 13.64 -39.19
N THR A 340 -13.02 14.09 -38.13
CA THR A 340 -13.59 14.38 -36.80
C THR A 340 -14.87 15.24 -36.80
N THR A 341 -15.00 16.22 -37.70
CA THR A 341 -16.20 17.07 -37.79
C THR A 341 -17.43 16.28 -38.24
N ILE A 342 -17.34 15.59 -39.38
CA ILE A 342 -18.42 14.76 -39.93
C ILE A 342 -18.70 13.54 -39.02
N LEU A 343 -17.69 13.08 -38.29
CA LEU A 343 -17.83 12.00 -37.32
C LEU A 343 -18.77 12.38 -36.15
N MET A 344 -18.78 13.64 -35.71
CA MET A 344 -19.73 14.11 -34.68
C MET A 344 -21.18 14.03 -35.16
N ASP A 345 -21.45 14.51 -36.39
CA ASP A 345 -22.78 14.46 -36.99
C ASP A 345 -23.26 13.01 -37.16
N LEU A 346 -22.35 12.12 -37.58
CA LEU A 346 -22.60 10.70 -37.77
C LEU A 346 -22.93 10.00 -36.43
N PHE A 347 -22.14 10.28 -35.39
CA PHE A 347 -22.40 9.80 -34.03
C PHE A 347 -23.72 10.32 -33.48
N HIS A 348 -24.07 11.59 -33.72
CA HIS A 348 -25.35 12.14 -33.28
C HIS A 348 -26.55 11.49 -33.99
N GLN A 349 -26.44 11.13 -35.27
CA GLN A 349 -27.49 10.39 -35.97
C GLN A 349 -27.73 8.99 -35.38
N VAL A 350 -26.66 8.32 -34.91
CA VAL A 350 -26.78 7.03 -34.20
C VAL A 350 -27.33 7.23 -32.78
N MET A 351 -26.58 7.97 -31.95
CA MET A 351 -26.78 8.00 -30.49
C MET A 351 -27.71 9.11 -29.99
N GLY A 352 -28.01 10.16 -30.77
CA GLY A 352 -28.72 11.36 -30.29
C GLY A 352 -30.06 11.07 -29.60
N LYS A 353 -30.88 10.17 -30.16
CA LYS A 353 -32.16 9.73 -29.56
C LYS A 353 -31.94 9.00 -28.22
N THR A 354 -30.88 8.21 -28.12
CA THR A 354 -30.49 7.48 -26.91
C THR A 354 -30.03 8.44 -25.83
N LEU A 355 -29.19 9.43 -26.17
CA LEU A 355 -28.70 10.46 -25.25
C LEU A 355 -29.86 11.31 -24.69
N GLY A 356 -30.78 11.77 -25.56
CA GLY A 356 -31.95 12.54 -25.13
C GLY A 356 -32.89 11.74 -24.21
N GLN A 357 -33.14 10.46 -24.51
CA GLN A 357 -33.93 9.58 -23.64
C GLN A 357 -33.30 9.38 -22.26
N LEU A 358 -31.97 9.33 -22.18
CA LEU A 358 -31.24 9.14 -20.93
C LEU A 358 -31.16 10.44 -20.12
N LEU A 359 -31.00 11.60 -20.76
CA LEU A 359 -31.13 12.90 -20.07
C LEU A 359 -32.51 13.06 -19.42
N SER A 360 -33.59 12.64 -20.09
CA SER A 360 -34.94 12.63 -19.50
C SER A 360 -35.05 11.71 -18.26
N VAL A 361 -34.33 10.59 -18.22
CA VAL A 361 -34.30 9.70 -17.04
C VAL A 361 -33.45 10.30 -15.92
N VAL A 362 -32.35 11.00 -16.26
CA VAL A 362 -31.53 11.72 -15.28
C VAL A 362 -32.34 12.82 -14.62
N ASP A 363 -33.04 13.65 -15.40
CA ASP A 363 -33.91 14.72 -14.90
C ASP A 363 -34.99 14.17 -13.95
N GLU A 364 -35.75 13.14 -14.37
CA GLU A 364 -36.78 12.50 -13.55
C GLU A 364 -36.21 11.96 -12.22
N GLY A 365 -35.02 11.37 -12.25
CA GLY A 365 -34.35 10.83 -11.07
C GLY A 365 -33.74 11.89 -10.14
N THR A 366 -33.18 12.97 -10.68
CA THR A 366 -32.60 14.06 -9.88
C THR A 366 -33.66 15.02 -9.34
N SER A 367 -34.69 15.32 -10.13
CA SER A 367 -35.74 16.26 -9.76
C SER A 367 -36.53 15.82 -8.51
N ASN A 368 -36.62 14.50 -8.28
CA ASN A 368 -37.30 13.88 -7.14
C ASN A 368 -36.39 13.52 -5.95
N SER A 369 -35.06 13.72 -6.05
CA SER A 369 -34.12 13.36 -4.98
C SER A 369 -33.85 14.51 -4.01
N TRP A 370 -33.87 14.22 -2.71
CA TRP A 370 -33.47 15.14 -1.63
C TRP A 370 -32.19 14.70 -0.91
N ASP A 371 -31.50 13.67 -1.41
CA ASP A 371 -30.24 13.18 -0.86
C ASP A 371 -29.06 13.98 -1.38
N GLY A 372 -28.56 14.92 -0.57
CA GLY A 372 -27.43 15.78 -0.93
C GLY A 372 -26.13 15.01 -1.19
N ILE A 373 -25.88 13.89 -0.50
CA ILE A 373 -24.69 13.05 -0.72
C ILE A 373 -24.83 12.29 -2.03
N GLY A 374 -25.98 11.64 -2.27
CA GLY A 374 -26.26 10.91 -3.51
C GLY A 374 -26.21 11.81 -4.75
N LEU A 375 -26.77 13.02 -4.66
CA LEU A 375 -26.69 14.02 -5.74
C LEU A 375 -25.26 14.48 -6.01
N LEU A 376 -24.45 14.71 -4.97
CA LEU A 376 -23.04 15.06 -5.15
C LEU A 376 -22.23 13.91 -5.75
N LEU A 377 -22.46 12.67 -5.31
CA LEU A 377 -21.86 11.47 -5.92
C LEU A 377 -22.19 11.39 -7.41
N CYS A 378 -23.45 11.60 -7.82
CA CYS A 378 -23.85 11.67 -9.23
C CYS A 378 -23.08 12.75 -10.01
N ALA A 379 -22.91 13.96 -9.45
CA ALA A 379 -22.12 15.01 -10.09
C ALA A 379 -20.64 14.62 -10.26
N HIS A 380 -20.02 14.04 -9.23
CA HIS A 380 -18.62 13.58 -9.29
C HIS A 380 -18.42 12.39 -10.23
N ILE A 381 -19.41 11.49 -10.36
CA ILE A 381 -19.43 10.43 -11.38
C ILE A 381 -19.39 11.04 -12.78
N VAL A 382 -20.23 12.05 -13.07
CA VAL A 382 -20.25 12.73 -14.37
C VAL A 382 -18.92 13.43 -14.67
N LEU A 383 -18.41 14.23 -13.73
CA LEU A 383 -17.14 14.96 -13.89
C LEU A 383 -15.96 14.03 -14.12
N ARG A 384 -15.86 12.92 -13.36
CA ARG A 384 -14.78 11.94 -13.53
C ARG A 384 -14.91 11.16 -14.83
N LEU A 385 -16.12 10.77 -15.25
CA LEU A 385 -16.32 10.11 -16.54
C LEU A 385 -16.03 11.03 -17.73
N GLN A 386 -16.31 12.33 -17.64
CA GLN A 386 -15.91 13.30 -18.66
C GLN A 386 -14.37 13.35 -18.83
N MET A 387 -13.60 13.33 -17.73
CA MET A 387 -12.14 13.20 -17.83
C MET A 387 -11.71 11.89 -18.51
N VAL A 388 -12.43 10.78 -18.28
CA VAL A 388 -12.14 9.49 -18.93
C VAL A 388 -12.41 9.55 -20.45
N THR A 389 -13.51 10.18 -20.89
CA THR A 389 -13.78 10.31 -22.34
C THR A 389 -12.82 11.26 -23.03
N HIS A 390 -12.40 12.33 -22.36
CA HIS A 390 -11.35 13.24 -22.84
C HIS A 390 -10.01 12.52 -23.01
N LYS A 391 -9.59 11.71 -22.03
CA LYS A 391 -8.40 10.85 -22.12
C LYS A 391 -8.49 9.81 -23.26
N ARG A 392 -9.70 9.35 -23.59
CA ARG A 392 -9.97 8.45 -24.73
C ARG A 392 -10.11 9.18 -26.08
N ALA A 393 -9.93 10.49 -26.12
CA ALA A 393 -10.13 11.34 -27.30
C ALA A 393 -11.54 11.24 -27.93
N VAL A 394 -12.57 11.12 -27.09
CA VAL A 394 -13.99 11.08 -27.49
C VAL A 394 -14.73 12.31 -26.92
N PRO A 395 -14.83 13.43 -27.66
CA PRO A 395 -15.54 14.64 -27.20
C PRO A 395 -17.06 14.56 -27.40
N ALA A 396 -17.56 13.52 -28.09
CA ALA A 396 -18.95 13.41 -28.54
C ALA A 396 -20.00 13.33 -27.40
N LEU A 397 -19.55 13.19 -26.15
CA LEU A 397 -20.39 13.11 -24.96
C LEU A 397 -20.37 14.39 -24.10
N ASP A 398 -19.63 15.43 -24.48
CA ASP A 398 -19.52 16.65 -23.66
C ASP A 398 -20.88 17.33 -23.42
N HIS A 399 -21.75 17.39 -24.43
CA HIS A 399 -23.11 17.90 -24.24
C HIS A 399 -23.94 17.05 -23.26
N LEU A 400 -23.74 15.72 -23.24
CA LEU A 400 -24.44 14.86 -22.28
C LEU A 400 -23.99 15.20 -20.85
N PHE A 401 -22.68 15.33 -20.62
CA PHE A 401 -22.14 15.60 -19.30
C PHE A 401 -22.55 16.98 -18.79
N SER A 402 -22.45 18.03 -19.61
CA SER A 402 -22.92 19.37 -19.26
C SER A 402 -24.42 19.36 -18.91
N ALA A 403 -25.27 18.81 -19.78
CA ALA A 403 -26.71 18.75 -19.53
C ALA A 403 -27.06 17.92 -18.29
N ALA A 404 -26.36 16.82 -18.02
CA ALA A 404 -26.56 16.04 -16.80
C ALA A 404 -26.21 16.85 -15.53
N LEU A 405 -25.13 17.65 -15.56
CA LEU A 405 -24.77 18.55 -14.46
C LEU A 405 -25.79 19.68 -14.28
N ASP A 406 -26.37 20.19 -15.37
CA ASP A 406 -27.44 21.21 -15.33
C ASP A 406 -28.73 20.69 -14.67
N TYR A 407 -28.98 19.37 -14.66
CA TYR A 407 -30.07 18.77 -13.85
C TYR A 407 -29.64 18.46 -12.41
N ILE A 408 -28.41 17.98 -12.19
CA ILE A 408 -27.94 17.55 -10.85
C ILE A 408 -27.70 18.75 -9.92
N TRP A 409 -27.05 19.83 -10.40
CA TRP A 409 -26.67 20.93 -9.52
C TRP A 409 -27.86 21.69 -8.92
N PRO A 410 -28.94 22.03 -9.65
CA PRO A 410 -30.12 22.63 -9.05
C PRO A 410 -30.83 21.70 -8.06
N ALA A 411 -30.80 20.38 -8.28
CA ALA A 411 -31.32 19.43 -7.30
C ALA A 411 -30.49 19.43 -6.01
N PHE A 412 -29.15 19.42 -6.13
CA PHE A 412 -28.22 19.50 -5.00
C PHE A 412 -28.44 20.79 -4.19
N ASP A 413 -28.51 21.94 -4.87
CA ASP A 413 -28.72 23.24 -4.20
C ASP A 413 -30.07 23.27 -3.46
N ARG A 414 -31.15 22.72 -4.03
CA ARG A 414 -32.46 22.62 -3.34
C ARG A 414 -32.37 21.74 -2.09
N ALA A 415 -31.71 20.60 -2.16
CA ALA A 415 -31.55 19.69 -1.02
C ALA A 415 -30.73 20.32 0.12
N LEU A 416 -29.62 20.98 -0.21
CA LEU A 416 -28.78 21.68 0.76
C LEU A 416 -29.50 22.89 1.36
N SER A 417 -30.25 23.64 0.55
CA SER A 417 -31.07 24.77 1.01
C SER A 417 -32.14 24.33 2.01
N ALA A 418 -32.84 23.22 1.74
CA ALA A 418 -33.85 22.68 2.65
C ALA A 418 -33.24 22.31 4.02
N ASN A 419 -32.03 21.71 4.01
CA ASN A 419 -31.30 21.42 5.24
C ASN A 419 -30.89 22.69 6.00
N ALA A 420 -30.38 23.72 5.32
CA ALA A 420 -30.03 25.01 5.94
C ALA A 420 -31.24 25.71 6.57
N PHE A 421 -32.37 25.79 5.84
CA PHE A 421 -33.61 26.34 6.38
C PHE A 421 -34.16 25.53 7.57
N SER A 422 -33.98 24.20 7.58
CA SER A 422 -34.39 23.36 8.72
C SER A 422 -33.63 23.70 10.01
N LEU A 423 -32.32 23.98 9.92
CA LEU A 423 -31.51 24.39 11.07
C LEU A 423 -31.97 25.77 11.59
N LYS A 424 -32.24 26.70 10.68
CA LYS A 424 -32.73 28.04 11.01
C LYS A 424 -34.07 27.99 11.74
N GLY A 425 -35.02 27.21 11.24
CA GLY A 425 -36.37 27.03 11.80
C GLY A 425 -36.51 25.97 12.90
N CYS A 426 -35.41 25.42 13.41
CA CYS A 426 -35.45 24.34 14.39
C CYS A 426 -36.03 24.78 15.76
N GLU A 427 -37.16 24.19 16.15
CA GLU A 427 -37.85 24.44 17.43
C GLU A 427 -37.52 23.40 18.53
N THR A 428 -36.90 22.27 18.17
CA THR A 428 -36.56 21.22 19.15
C THR A 428 -35.48 21.70 20.13
N MET A 429 -35.73 21.57 21.43
CA MET A 429 -34.84 21.97 22.52
C MET A 429 -34.14 20.75 23.14
N PRO A 430 -32.89 20.87 23.61
CA PRO A 430 -32.14 19.77 24.21
C PRO A 430 -32.68 19.39 25.59
N THR A 431 -32.65 18.09 25.90
CA THR A 431 -33.07 17.53 27.19
C THR A 431 -31.92 17.32 28.17
N ASP A 432 -30.69 17.17 27.68
CA ASP A 432 -29.49 16.92 28.47
C ASP A 432 -28.27 17.67 27.91
N LEU A 433 -27.12 17.52 28.56
CA LEU A 433 -25.86 18.17 28.17
C LEU A 433 -25.10 17.44 27.05
N MET A 434 -25.65 16.35 26.51
CA MET A 434 -25.00 15.58 25.45
C MET A 434 -25.09 16.31 24.10
N PRO A 435 -24.26 15.93 23.11
CA PRO A 435 -24.41 16.44 21.77
C PRO A 435 -25.79 16.11 21.19
N HIS A 436 -26.49 17.12 20.67
CA HIS A 436 -27.83 16.95 20.11
C HIS A 436 -27.79 16.09 18.84
N TYR A 437 -28.83 15.31 18.54
CA TYR A 437 -28.84 14.39 17.40
C TYR A 437 -28.61 15.12 16.04
N ILE A 438 -29.10 16.36 15.93
CA ILE A 438 -28.90 17.25 14.77
C ILE A 438 -27.40 17.52 14.55
N THR A 439 -26.62 17.65 15.61
CA THR A 439 -25.17 17.88 15.56
C THR A 439 -24.44 16.73 14.89
N ARG A 440 -24.82 15.48 15.23
CA ARG A 440 -24.28 14.30 14.55
C ARG A 440 -24.70 14.23 13.08
N ARG A 441 -25.99 14.45 12.77
CA ARG A 441 -26.50 14.50 11.38
C ARG A 441 -25.77 15.56 10.54
N TYR A 442 -25.55 16.75 11.10
CA TYR A 442 -24.80 17.84 10.46
C TYR A 442 -23.33 17.49 10.23
N ALA A 443 -22.66 16.94 11.24
CA ALA A 443 -21.24 16.59 11.16
C ALA A 443 -20.99 15.45 10.16
N GLU A 444 -21.87 14.44 10.12
CA GLU A 444 -21.81 13.36 9.14
C GLU A 444 -22.02 13.86 7.71
N LEU A 445 -23.01 14.75 7.49
CA LEU A 445 -23.32 15.35 6.19
C LEU A 445 -22.18 16.24 5.69
N SER A 446 -21.74 17.21 6.50
CA SER A 446 -20.67 18.15 6.13
C SER A 446 -19.36 17.42 5.83
N SER A 447 -18.97 16.47 6.68
CA SER A 447 -17.82 15.58 6.44
C SER A 447 -17.99 14.77 5.15
N GLY A 448 -19.16 14.17 4.92
CA GLY A 448 -19.42 13.36 3.73
C GLY A 448 -19.30 14.16 2.43
N LEU A 449 -19.85 15.38 2.41
CA LEU A 449 -19.75 16.30 1.27
C LEU A 449 -18.30 16.75 1.03
N ALA A 450 -17.55 17.11 2.08
CA ALA A 450 -16.16 17.55 1.97
C ALA A 450 -15.23 16.43 1.46
N VAL A 451 -15.41 15.19 1.93
CA VAL A 451 -14.63 14.02 1.47
C VAL A 451 -14.87 13.72 -0.01
N ILE A 452 -16.11 13.87 -0.51
CA ILE A 452 -16.42 13.72 -1.93
C ILE A 452 -15.78 14.86 -2.75
N ASP A 453 -15.93 16.10 -2.28
CA ASP A 453 -15.45 17.31 -2.97
C ASP A 453 -13.92 17.34 -3.09
N ALA A 454 -13.20 16.87 -2.07
CA ALA A 454 -11.74 16.96 -2.01
C ALA A 454 -11.00 16.35 -3.22
N GLY A 455 -11.56 15.32 -3.86
CA GLY A 455 -10.98 14.71 -5.06
C GLY A 455 -11.22 15.49 -6.36
N PHE A 456 -12.15 16.44 -6.37
CA PHE A 456 -12.43 17.34 -7.50
C PHE A 456 -13.15 18.61 -7.00
N PRO A 457 -12.45 19.58 -6.39
CA PRO A 457 -13.09 20.62 -5.58
C PRO A 457 -14.01 21.56 -6.34
N GLN A 458 -15.22 21.79 -5.81
CA GLN A 458 -16.25 22.64 -6.39
C GLN A 458 -16.58 23.83 -5.48
N GLU A 459 -16.43 25.05 -6.03
CA GLU A 459 -16.76 26.30 -5.32
C GLU A 459 -18.25 26.35 -4.89
N ARG A 460 -19.14 25.64 -5.59
CA ARG A 460 -20.55 25.49 -5.19
C ARG A 460 -20.68 24.72 -3.87
N VAL A 461 -20.03 23.56 -3.74
CA VAL A 461 -20.06 22.73 -2.53
C VAL A 461 -19.46 23.49 -1.35
N ARG A 462 -18.32 24.17 -1.56
CA ARG A 462 -17.68 25.01 -0.53
C ARG A 462 -18.59 26.12 0.00
N LYS A 463 -19.39 26.75 -0.87
CA LYS A 463 -20.40 27.76 -0.46
C LYS A 463 -21.55 27.14 0.34
N SER A 464 -22.05 25.98 -0.10
CA SER A 464 -23.14 25.28 0.59
C SER A 464 -22.71 24.78 1.99
N LEU A 465 -21.49 24.27 2.12
CA LEU A 465 -20.88 23.88 3.39
C LEU A 465 -20.74 25.06 4.37
N LEU A 466 -20.23 26.20 3.89
CA LEU A 466 -20.12 27.43 4.67
C LEU A 466 -21.50 27.92 5.15
N TRP A 467 -22.52 27.90 4.29
CA TRP A 467 -23.87 28.33 4.67
C TRP A 467 -24.51 27.39 5.70
N LEU A 468 -24.33 26.07 5.58
CA LEU A 468 -24.79 25.14 6.61
C LEU A 468 -24.09 25.40 7.96
N ALA A 469 -22.80 25.74 7.97
CA ALA A 469 -22.10 26.16 9.19
C ALA A 469 -22.63 27.50 9.76
N GLU A 470 -23.00 28.44 8.89
CA GLU A 470 -23.60 29.73 9.26
C GLU A 470 -24.95 29.60 9.96
N GLU A 471 -25.78 28.61 9.62
CA GLU A 471 -27.06 28.37 10.30
C GLU A 471 -26.91 27.41 11.51
N MET A 472 -25.93 26.49 11.50
CA MET A 472 -25.74 25.50 12.57
C MET A 472 -25.23 26.12 13.88
N GLU A 473 -24.24 27.01 13.84
CA GLU A 473 -23.69 27.63 15.05
C GLU A 473 -24.73 28.48 15.81
N PRO A 474 -25.50 29.39 15.18
CA PRO A 474 -26.58 30.11 15.85
C PRO A 474 -27.67 29.20 16.40
N ASN A 475 -27.97 28.08 15.73
CA ASN A 475 -28.94 27.09 16.22
C ASN A 475 -28.46 26.44 17.53
N LEU A 476 -27.19 26.03 17.61
CA LEU A 476 -26.60 25.51 18.86
C LEU A 476 -26.59 26.54 19.99
N ILE A 477 -26.30 27.81 19.68
CA ILE A 477 -26.34 28.90 20.67
C ILE A 477 -27.79 29.15 21.16
N ARG A 478 -28.79 29.05 20.28
CA ARG A 478 -30.21 29.11 20.65
C ARG A 478 -30.61 27.93 21.53
N MET A 479 -30.25 26.71 21.15
CA MET A 479 -30.52 25.49 21.94
C MET A 479 -29.91 25.55 23.34
N ALA A 480 -28.69 26.08 23.47
CA ALA A 480 -28.03 26.24 24.76
C ALA A 480 -28.85 27.13 25.72
N SER A 481 -29.67 28.06 25.23
CA SER A 481 -30.49 28.93 26.08
C SER A 481 -31.62 28.21 26.84
N ALA A 482 -31.89 26.93 26.53
CA ALA A 482 -32.77 26.07 27.32
C ALA A 482 -32.22 25.77 28.74
N PHE A 483 -30.90 25.87 28.96
CA PHE A 483 -30.29 25.67 30.28
C PHE A 483 -30.20 26.98 31.07
N GLN A 484 -30.68 26.97 32.31
CA GLN A 484 -30.68 28.14 33.19
C GLN A 484 -29.27 28.56 33.66
N GLU A 485 -28.40 27.60 33.95
CA GLU A 485 -27.04 27.86 34.45
C GLU A 485 -26.05 28.08 33.31
N ARG A 486 -25.25 29.15 33.38
CA ARG A 486 -24.27 29.50 32.34
C ARG A 486 -23.23 28.41 32.10
N SER A 487 -22.76 27.75 33.17
CA SER A 487 -21.87 26.59 33.09
C SER A 487 -22.45 25.49 32.19
N LYS A 488 -23.72 25.11 32.40
CA LYS A 488 -24.45 24.10 31.60
C LYS A 488 -24.63 24.50 30.15
N GLN A 489 -24.94 25.78 29.87
CA GLN A 489 -24.99 26.31 28.49
C GLN A 489 -23.65 26.10 27.76
N LEU A 490 -22.54 26.35 28.46
CA LEU A 490 -21.20 26.25 27.89
C LEU A 490 -20.75 24.79 27.71
N VAL A 491 -21.03 23.90 28.67
CA VAL A 491 -20.77 22.45 28.54
C VAL A 491 -21.49 21.89 27.31
N PHE A 492 -22.78 22.20 27.14
CA PHE A 492 -23.54 21.78 25.95
C PHE A 492 -22.89 22.28 24.65
N LEU A 493 -22.50 23.57 24.57
CA LEU A 493 -21.84 24.12 23.38
C LEU A 493 -20.49 23.44 23.09
N ILE A 494 -19.66 23.23 24.12
CA ILE A 494 -18.36 22.56 24.01
C ILE A 494 -18.55 21.13 23.49
N ASN A 495 -19.45 20.34 24.10
CA ASN A 495 -19.75 18.97 23.68
C ASN A 495 -20.22 18.89 22.20
N ASN A 496 -21.07 19.83 21.77
CA ASN A 496 -21.57 19.85 20.40
C ASN A 496 -20.49 20.27 19.38
N PHE A 497 -19.68 21.30 19.67
CA PHE A 497 -18.59 21.70 18.76
C PHE A 497 -17.46 20.66 18.70
N ASP A 498 -17.12 20.03 19.82
CA ASP A 498 -16.12 18.96 19.91
C ASP A 498 -16.55 17.71 19.12
N LEU A 499 -17.85 17.35 19.14
CA LEU A 499 -18.37 16.28 18.29
C LEU A 499 -18.25 16.60 16.79
N ILE A 500 -18.59 17.83 16.37
CA ILE A 500 -18.47 18.24 14.96
C ILE A 500 -17.01 18.07 14.49
N LEU A 501 -16.06 18.61 15.24
CA LEU A 501 -14.65 18.52 14.92
C LEU A 501 -14.13 17.08 14.97
N SER A 502 -14.56 16.27 15.93
CA SER A 502 -14.15 14.86 16.05
C SER A 502 -14.59 14.03 14.83
N VAL A 503 -15.83 14.20 14.37
CA VAL A 503 -16.34 13.52 13.16
C VAL A 503 -15.66 14.05 11.88
N HIS A 504 -15.29 15.33 11.84
CA HIS A 504 -14.49 15.91 10.76
C HIS A 504 -13.06 15.33 10.72
N MET A 505 -12.41 15.14 11.87
CA MET A 505 -11.09 14.52 11.99
C MET A 505 -11.09 13.03 11.59
N GLU A 506 -12.11 12.27 12.01
CA GLU A 506 -12.17 10.81 11.81
C GLU A 506 -12.06 10.40 10.32
N LYS A 507 -12.58 11.23 9.40
CA LYS A 507 -12.57 10.93 7.95
C LYS A 507 -11.39 11.53 7.19
N GLY A 508 -10.35 12.00 7.89
CA GLY A 508 -9.04 12.30 7.31
C GLY A 508 -8.88 13.63 6.56
N GLN A 509 -9.96 14.37 6.29
CA GLN A 509 -9.91 15.73 5.73
C GLN A 509 -10.88 16.65 6.48
N GLU A 510 -10.34 17.58 7.25
CA GLU A 510 -11.11 18.66 7.88
C GLU A 510 -11.64 19.63 6.80
N PRO A 511 -12.96 19.87 6.74
CA PRO A 511 -13.52 20.98 5.97
C PRO A 511 -12.96 22.34 6.41
N LYS A 512 -12.93 23.35 5.52
CA LYS A 512 -12.41 24.69 5.89
C LYS A 512 -13.29 25.41 6.89
N GLU A 513 -14.60 25.14 6.90
CA GLU A 513 -15.52 25.66 7.89
C GLU A 513 -15.31 25.08 9.30
N SER A 514 -14.55 23.99 9.46
CA SER A 514 -14.13 23.48 10.78
C SER A 514 -13.33 24.50 11.58
N ASP A 515 -12.57 25.40 10.91
CA ASP A 515 -11.87 26.51 11.56
C ASP A 515 -12.82 27.39 12.39
N ARG A 516 -14.07 27.59 11.90
CA ARG A 516 -15.09 28.38 12.60
C ARG A 516 -15.51 27.72 13.91
N PHE A 517 -15.85 26.43 13.86
CA PHE A 517 -16.22 25.66 15.05
C PHE A 517 -15.04 25.54 16.02
N ARG A 518 -13.80 25.42 15.54
CA ARG A 518 -12.57 25.41 16.35
C ARG A 518 -12.32 26.75 17.05
N VAL A 519 -12.55 27.89 16.37
CA VAL A 519 -12.51 29.22 17.01
C VAL A 519 -13.58 29.37 18.08
N SER A 520 -14.82 28.95 17.80
CA SER A 520 -15.93 29.05 18.75
C SER A 520 -15.79 28.08 19.93
N LEU A 521 -15.30 26.85 19.71
CA LEU A 521 -14.93 25.90 20.75
C LEU A 521 -13.87 26.50 21.68
N ASN A 522 -12.77 27.02 21.14
CA ASN A 522 -11.72 27.65 21.94
C ASN A 522 -12.25 28.83 22.78
N LYS A 523 -13.12 29.66 22.19
CA LYS A 523 -13.79 30.76 22.90
C LYS A 523 -14.71 30.26 24.02
N LYS A 524 -15.54 29.24 23.78
CA LYS A 524 -16.46 28.68 24.80
C LYS A 524 -15.73 27.90 25.88
N THR A 525 -14.66 27.20 25.55
CA THR A 525 -13.75 26.58 26.51
C THR A 525 -13.10 27.63 27.41
N ALA A 526 -12.67 28.78 26.87
CA ALA A 526 -12.16 29.87 27.69
C ALA A 526 -13.23 30.54 28.57
N GLU A 527 -14.44 30.78 28.04
CA GLU A 527 -15.60 31.27 28.84
C GLU A 527 -15.93 30.30 30.00
N TYR A 528 -15.98 28.98 29.73
CA TYR A 528 -16.28 27.97 30.74
C TYR A 528 -15.16 27.82 31.77
N ALA A 529 -13.91 27.80 31.32
CA ALA A 529 -12.76 27.75 32.19
C ALA A 529 -12.72 28.92 33.18
N GLU A 530 -13.13 30.12 32.77
CA GLU A 530 -13.26 31.25 33.70
C GLU A 530 -14.47 31.11 34.65
N GLU A 531 -15.61 30.65 34.14
CA GLU A 531 -16.81 30.38 34.95
C GLU A 531 -16.53 29.36 36.07
N THR A 532 -15.81 28.26 35.77
CA THR A 532 -15.43 27.23 36.75
C THR A 532 -14.38 27.71 37.75
N LEU A 533 -13.53 28.68 37.38
CA LEU A 533 -12.57 29.29 38.32
C LEU A 533 -13.21 30.34 39.23
N SER A 534 -14.29 30.99 38.80
CA SER A 534 -14.92 32.12 39.49
C SER A 534 -15.38 31.81 40.93
N PRO A 535 -16.03 30.67 41.25
CA PRO A 535 -16.40 30.30 42.62
C PRO A 535 -15.22 30.20 43.60
N HIS A 536 -14.03 29.83 43.10
CA HIS A 536 -12.85 29.60 43.91
C HIS A 536 -11.86 30.77 43.93
N PHE A 537 -11.76 31.51 42.82
CA PHE A 537 -10.74 32.52 42.57
C PHE A 537 -11.33 33.88 42.11
N GLY A 538 -12.65 34.06 42.18
CA GLY A 538 -13.34 35.25 41.68
C GLY A 538 -12.85 36.57 42.27
N THR A 539 -12.49 36.62 43.55
CA THR A 539 -11.96 37.84 44.20
C THR A 539 -10.60 38.27 43.64
N LEU A 540 -9.74 37.30 43.30
CA LEU A 540 -8.46 37.52 42.61
C LEU A 540 -8.71 38.04 41.19
N ILE A 541 -9.56 37.36 40.42
CA ILE A 541 -9.89 37.69 39.02
C ILE A 541 -10.51 39.09 38.92
N GLN A 542 -11.47 39.40 39.80
CA GLN A 542 -12.14 40.69 39.87
C GLN A 542 -11.15 41.82 40.21
N PHE A 543 -10.30 41.64 41.23
CA PHE A 543 -9.30 42.65 41.58
C PHE A 543 -8.33 42.92 40.41
N VAL A 544 -7.84 41.88 39.72
CA VAL A 544 -6.94 42.06 38.56
C VAL A 544 -7.62 42.90 37.47
N ARG A 545 -8.89 42.63 37.15
CA ARG A 545 -9.65 43.39 36.14
C ARG A 545 -9.90 44.85 36.54
N GLU A 546 -10.33 45.07 37.79
CA GLU A 546 -10.56 46.41 38.33
C GLU A 546 -9.26 47.22 38.36
N ALA A 547 -8.14 46.58 38.75
CA ALA A 547 -6.83 47.20 38.77
C ALA A 547 -6.29 47.52 37.36
N GLU A 548 -6.40 46.59 36.40
CA GLU A 548 -6.01 46.84 35.00
C GLU A 548 -6.80 48.02 34.40
N ASN A 549 -8.11 48.09 34.66
CA ASN A 549 -8.96 49.21 34.22
C ASN A 549 -8.58 50.54 34.90
N MET A 550 -8.29 50.55 36.21
CA MET A 550 -7.83 51.75 36.92
C MET A 550 -6.46 52.23 36.42
N ILE A 551 -5.55 51.32 36.08
CA ILE A 551 -4.24 51.63 35.49
C ILE A 551 -4.41 52.23 34.09
N GLN A 552 -5.20 51.60 33.22
CA GLN A 552 -5.49 52.12 31.87
C GLN A 552 -6.20 53.48 31.89
N GLY A 553 -7.04 53.73 32.92
CA GLY A 553 -7.70 55.01 33.14
C GLY A 553 -6.85 56.09 33.81
N ASN A 554 -5.54 55.89 34.07
CA ASN A 554 -4.67 56.80 34.84
C ASN A 554 -5.11 57.06 36.31
N HIS A 555 -5.96 56.20 36.88
CA HIS A 555 -6.44 56.31 38.27
C HIS A 555 -5.64 55.40 39.25
N SER A 556 -4.39 55.08 38.92
CA SER A 556 -3.54 54.12 39.68
C SER A 556 -3.36 54.48 41.16
N GLN A 557 -3.50 55.75 41.54
CA GLN A 557 -3.48 56.19 42.95
C GLN A 557 -4.61 55.62 43.81
N LEU A 558 -5.73 55.19 43.21
CA LEU A 558 -6.84 54.58 43.95
C LEU A 558 -6.51 53.15 44.42
N LEU A 559 -5.55 52.47 43.78
CA LEU A 559 -5.12 51.12 44.17
C LEU A 559 -4.66 51.05 45.63
N ALA A 560 -3.98 52.09 46.12
CA ALA A 560 -3.50 52.16 47.51
C ALA A 560 -4.63 52.11 48.57
N LYS A 561 -5.91 52.26 48.17
CA LYS A 561 -7.06 52.08 49.08
C LYS A 561 -7.53 50.63 49.18
N GLU A 562 -7.10 49.76 48.28
CA GLU A 562 -7.49 48.34 48.20
C GLU A 562 -6.52 47.41 48.96
N GLU A 563 -5.47 47.93 49.62
CA GLU A 563 -4.43 47.12 50.30
C GLU A 563 -5.00 46.06 51.27
N ALA A 564 -6.09 46.39 51.98
CA ALA A 564 -6.77 45.45 52.88
C ALA A 564 -7.42 44.27 52.13
N ARG A 565 -8.06 44.55 50.97
CA ARG A 565 -8.67 43.53 50.10
C ARG A 565 -7.60 42.65 49.45
N VAL A 566 -6.50 43.25 49.00
CA VAL A 566 -5.33 42.54 48.47
C VAL A 566 -4.75 41.58 49.51
N SER A 567 -4.56 42.05 50.75
CA SER A 567 -4.01 41.23 51.84
C SER A 567 -4.90 40.02 52.14
N ALA A 568 -6.23 40.20 52.14
CA ALA A 568 -7.19 39.11 52.26
C ALA A 568 -7.14 38.11 51.10
N ILE A 569 -6.95 38.59 49.86
CA ILE A 569 -6.78 37.73 48.67
C ILE A 569 -5.51 36.86 48.80
N ILE A 570 -4.38 37.42 49.23
CA ILE A 570 -3.11 36.69 49.38
C ILE A 570 -3.26 35.56 50.40
N ILE A 571 -3.77 35.87 51.60
CA ILE A 571 -3.93 34.90 52.69
C ILE A 571 -4.92 33.79 52.31
N ASN A 572 -6.09 34.15 51.75
CA ASN A 572 -7.10 33.17 51.37
C ASN A 572 -6.64 32.27 50.21
N PHE A 573 -6.00 32.86 49.18
CA PHE A 573 -5.41 32.09 48.09
C PHE A 573 -4.39 31.09 48.62
N GLY A 574 -3.45 31.55 49.46
CA GLY A 574 -2.40 30.71 50.06
C GLY A 574 -2.93 29.51 50.83
N ALA A 575 -4.06 29.66 51.53
CA ALA A 575 -4.67 28.59 52.31
C ALA A 575 -5.48 27.57 51.48
N THR A 576 -6.11 27.99 50.37
CA THR A 576 -7.19 27.20 49.72
C THR A 576 -6.89 26.71 48.30
N TRP A 577 -5.88 27.28 47.61
CA TRP A 577 -5.68 27.06 46.17
C TRP A 577 -5.55 25.59 45.73
N LYS A 578 -4.94 24.73 46.56
CA LYS A 578 -4.79 23.29 46.26
C LYS A 578 -6.13 22.56 46.21
N GLN A 579 -6.94 22.74 47.25
CA GLN A 579 -8.26 22.12 47.36
C GLN A 579 -9.21 22.63 46.27
N ALA A 580 -9.08 23.90 45.90
CA ALA A 580 -9.81 24.49 44.78
C ALA A 580 -9.43 23.85 43.43
N ILE A 581 -8.14 23.64 43.13
CA ILE A 581 -7.70 22.95 41.91
C ILE A 581 -8.24 21.52 41.85
N ASP A 582 -8.20 20.78 42.96
CA ASP A 582 -8.77 19.42 43.03
C ASP A 582 -10.30 19.41 42.81
N SER A 583 -11.00 20.47 43.24
CA SER A 583 -12.44 20.65 43.02
C SER A 583 -12.75 20.91 41.55
N VAL A 584 -12.05 21.88 40.94
CA VAL A 584 -12.15 22.21 39.51
C VAL A 584 -11.85 20.98 38.65
N ASN A 585 -10.82 20.19 38.98
CA ASN A 585 -10.50 18.95 38.28
C ASN A 585 -11.68 17.95 38.31
N ARG A 586 -12.25 17.68 39.50
CA ARG A 586 -13.42 16.77 39.62
C ARG A 586 -14.63 17.29 38.84
N GLU A 587 -14.93 18.59 38.93
CA GLU A 587 -16.07 19.20 38.24
C GLU A 587 -15.93 19.10 36.72
N VAL A 588 -14.78 19.53 36.17
CA VAL A 588 -14.48 19.45 34.74
C VAL A 588 -14.54 18.00 34.26
N MET A 589 -13.85 17.07 34.93
CA MET A 589 -13.80 15.67 34.48
C MET A 589 -15.14 14.94 34.63
N SER A 590 -16.07 15.44 35.46
CA SER A 590 -17.45 14.94 35.53
C SER A 590 -18.40 15.56 34.50
N SER A 591 -18.07 16.74 33.96
CA SER A 591 -18.93 17.52 33.05
C SER A 591 -18.78 17.14 31.57
N PHE A 592 -17.65 16.52 31.18
CA PHE A 592 -17.35 16.17 29.79
C PHE A 592 -17.30 14.64 29.60
N PRO A 593 -18.13 14.05 28.71
CA PRO A 593 -18.11 12.61 28.42
C PRO A 593 -16.78 12.11 27.83
N SER A 594 -16.04 13.01 27.17
CA SER A 594 -14.73 12.73 26.58
C SER A 594 -13.61 13.15 27.52
N PHE A 595 -12.80 12.18 27.96
CA PHE A 595 -11.60 12.42 28.77
C PHE A 595 -10.63 13.41 28.10
N ARG A 596 -10.48 13.34 26.77
CA ARG A 596 -9.63 14.24 25.98
C ARG A 596 -10.12 15.69 26.10
N THR A 597 -11.43 15.89 26.03
CA THR A 597 -12.08 17.19 26.05
C THR A 597 -12.02 17.77 27.47
N GLY A 598 -12.35 16.98 28.49
CA GLY A 598 -12.19 17.35 29.90
C GLY A 598 -10.74 17.74 30.24
N ALA A 599 -9.75 16.95 29.84
CA ALA A 599 -8.33 17.26 30.06
C ALA A 599 -7.89 18.57 29.37
N THR A 600 -8.39 18.83 28.15
CA THR A 600 -8.10 20.07 27.41
C THR A 600 -8.72 21.30 28.08
N VAL A 601 -9.98 21.19 28.53
CA VAL A 601 -10.69 22.24 29.28
C VAL A 601 -9.99 22.53 30.61
N LEU A 602 -9.58 21.48 31.34
CA LEU A 602 -8.83 21.60 32.59
C LEU A 602 -7.49 22.30 32.38
N GLN A 603 -6.73 21.91 31.34
CA GLN A 603 -5.47 22.57 30.99
C GLN A 603 -5.67 24.07 30.69
N GLN A 604 -6.75 24.43 29.99
CA GLN A 604 -7.07 25.83 29.71
C GLN A 604 -7.43 26.60 31.00
N ALA A 605 -8.21 26.02 31.90
CA ALA A 605 -8.53 26.62 33.21
C ALA A 605 -7.28 26.83 34.06
N LEU A 606 -6.44 25.83 34.23
CA LEU A 606 -5.21 25.97 35.02
C LEU A 606 -4.24 26.99 34.39
N THR A 607 -4.22 27.08 33.05
CA THR A 607 -3.44 28.12 32.33
C THR A 607 -3.99 29.53 32.59
N LEU A 608 -5.32 29.73 32.55
CA LEU A 608 -5.95 31.01 32.87
C LEU A 608 -5.72 31.42 34.34
N LEU A 609 -5.80 30.47 35.28
CA LEU A 609 -5.50 30.71 36.69
C LEU A 609 -4.06 31.22 36.87
N ILE A 610 -3.08 30.58 36.23
CA ILE A 610 -1.67 31.02 36.25
C ILE A 610 -1.53 32.42 35.63
N GLN A 611 -2.23 32.72 34.53
CA GLN A 611 -2.19 34.05 33.89
C GLN A 611 -2.81 35.15 34.77
N TYR A 612 -3.93 34.90 35.44
CA TYR A 612 -4.51 35.86 36.38
C TYR A 612 -3.61 36.07 37.60
N TYR A 613 -3.04 34.98 38.16
CA TYR A 613 -2.14 35.06 39.30
C TYR A 613 -0.80 35.76 38.97
N HIS A 614 -0.25 35.57 37.76
CA HIS A 614 0.92 36.31 37.30
C HIS A 614 0.65 37.82 37.18
N ARG A 615 -0.49 38.19 36.59
CA ARG A 615 -0.90 39.60 36.44
C ARG A 615 -1.17 40.26 37.80
N PHE A 616 -1.78 39.52 38.74
CA PHE A 616 -1.90 39.94 40.13
C PHE A 616 -0.53 40.26 40.75
N GLN A 617 0.43 39.33 40.70
CA GLN A 617 1.78 39.54 41.23
C GLN A 617 2.49 40.74 40.59
N LYS A 618 2.32 40.96 39.28
CA LYS A 618 2.88 42.10 38.56
C LYS A 618 2.27 43.44 39.00
N ILE A 619 0.94 43.52 39.11
CA ILE A 619 0.24 44.73 39.58
C ILE A 619 0.72 45.12 40.98
N LEU A 620 0.87 44.15 41.89
CA LEU A 620 1.44 44.37 43.22
C LEU A 620 2.91 44.81 43.18
N ALA A 621 3.69 44.27 42.25
CA ALA A 621 5.08 44.66 42.06
C ALA A 621 5.24 46.11 41.62
N ASP A 622 4.44 46.54 40.64
CA ASP A 622 4.58 47.82 39.97
C ASP A 622 3.87 48.97 40.73
N HIS A 623 2.79 48.68 41.48
CA HIS A 623 1.91 49.71 42.07
C HIS A 623 1.68 49.61 43.59
N MET A 624 2.06 48.50 44.25
CA MET A 624 1.98 48.34 45.72
C MET A 624 3.29 47.83 46.34
N PRO A 625 4.43 48.52 46.15
CA PRO A 625 5.74 48.04 46.62
C PRO A 625 5.86 47.98 48.15
N SER A 626 5.05 48.74 48.89
CA SER A 626 5.08 48.86 50.36
C SER A 626 4.25 47.80 51.12
N LEU A 627 3.51 46.93 50.43
CA LEU A 627 2.56 46.01 51.08
C LEU A 627 3.27 44.91 51.90
N THR A 628 3.03 44.88 53.21
CA THR A 628 3.67 43.92 54.15
C THR A 628 3.32 42.46 53.84
N SER A 629 2.07 42.17 53.47
CA SER A 629 1.54 40.82 53.18
C SER A 629 2.12 40.17 51.92
N ARG A 630 3.02 40.86 51.20
CA ARG A 630 3.69 40.35 49.99
C ARG A 630 4.60 39.14 50.28
N GLN A 631 5.01 38.94 51.53
CA GLN A 631 5.83 37.80 51.96
C GLN A 631 5.05 36.46 51.92
N ASP A 632 3.71 36.51 52.03
CA ASP A 632 2.83 35.33 52.03
C ASP A 632 2.35 34.92 50.63
N LEU A 633 2.87 35.55 49.57
CA LEU A 633 2.55 35.19 48.19
C LEU A 633 3.05 33.78 47.87
N VAL A 634 2.13 32.88 47.49
CA VAL A 634 2.44 31.59 46.89
C VAL A 634 3.37 31.80 45.69
N ASN A 635 4.48 31.08 45.63
CA ASN A 635 5.39 31.19 44.51
C ASN A 635 4.68 30.73 43.23
N ILE A 636 4.66 31.56 42.17
CA ILE A 636 4.02 31.18 40.91
C ILE A 636 4.67 29.93 40.29
N HIS A 637 5.97 29.71 40.56
CA HIS A 637 6.65 28.48 40.18
C HIS A 637 6.09 27.25 40.90
N GLN A 638 5.66 27.37 42.16
CA GLN A 638 5.03 26.30 42.92
C GLN A 638 3.63 25.98 42.36
N LEU A 639 2.84 27.01 42.03
CA LEU A 639 1.55 26.86 41.34
C LEU A 639 1.73 26.19 39.96
N MET A 640 2.73 26.61 39.19
CA MET A 640 3.07 26.00 37.90
C MET A 640 3.58 24.57 38.01
N VAL A 641 4.37 24.22 39.03
CA VAL A 641 4.90 22.85 39.23
C VAL A 641 3.77 21.89 39.57
N GLU A 642 2.87 22.28 40.48
CA GLU A 642 1.78 21.40 40.95
C GLU A 642 0.68 21.22 39.90
N VAL A 643 0.48 22.22 39.02
CA VAL A 643 -0.35 22.12 37.79
C VAL A 643 0.32 21.26 36.70
N LYS A 644 1.63 21.05 36.73
CA LYS A 644 2.42 20.60 35.57
C LYS A 644 3.43 19.49 35.92
N ASN A 645 3.00 18.50 36.72
CA ASN A 645 3.82 17.34 37.11
C ASN A 645 4.58 16.68 35.95
N TRP A 646 3.95 16.56 34.77
CA TRP A 646 4.58 16.06 33.54
C TRP A 646 5.78 16.87 33.06
N SER A 647 5.83 18.18 33.32
CA SER A 647 6.92 19.03 32.86
C SER A 647 8.14 19.03 33.74
N TRP A 648 8.04 18.64 35.02
CA TRP A 648 9.26 18.35 35.77
C TRP A 648 9.96 17.12 35.18
N GLU A 649 9.22 16.03 34.96
CA GLU A 649 9.79 14.80 34.39
C GLU A 649 10.28 15.00 32.93
N ILE A 650 9.58 15.77 32.09
CA ILE A 650 10.05 16.13 30.75
C ILE A 650 11.29 17.05 30.80
N LEU A 651 11.32 18.05 31.70
CA LEU A 651 12.47 18.95 31.86
C LEU A 651 13.71 18.20 32.35
N VAL A 652 13.55 17.34 33.37
CA VAL A 652 14.62 16.47 33.87
C VAL A 652 15.07 15.50 32.77
N THR A 653 14.15 14.86 32.05
CA THR A 653 14.51 13.94 30.94
C THR A 653 15.26 14.67 29.83
N PHE A 654 14.84 15.88 29.44
CA PHE A 654 15.55 16.72 28.47
C PHE A 654 16.95 17.11 28.97
N ALA A 655 17.06 17.57 30.22
CA ALA A 655 18.35 17.89 30.85
C ALA A 655 19.28 16.67 30.92
N LEU A 656 18.74 15.48 31.25
CA LEU A 656 19.48 14.22 31.26
C LEU A 656 20.04 13.91 29.86
N LEU A 657 19.21 13.95 28.82
CA LEU A 657 19.63 13.73 27.42
C LEU A 657 20.69 14.73 26.97
N VAL A 658 20.51 16.03 27.24
CA VAL A 658 21.52 17.06 26.94
C VAL A 658 22.84 16.75 27.64
N THR A 659 22.83 16.34 28.91
CA THR A 659 24.09 15.98 29.60
C THR A 659 24.72 14.69 29.08
N LEU A 660 23.94 13.68 28.69
CA LEU A 660 24.47 12.41 28.13
C LEU A 660 25.13 12.56 26.75
N ILE A 661 24.83 13.63 26.00
CA ILE A 661 25.49 13.99 24.74
C ILE A 661 26.65 14.96 24.98
N ARG A 662 26.45 16.00 25.80
CA ARG A 662 27.44 17.08 25.95
C ARG A 662 28.67 16.67 26.76
N GLN A 663 28.50 15.85 27.80
CA GLN A 663 29.59 15.52 28.73
C GLN A 663 30.72 14.69 28.07
N PRO A 664 30.45 13.63 27.29
CA PRO A 664 31.52 12.90 26.58
C PRO A 664 32.28 13.76 25.58
N ILE A 665 31.60 14.70 24.90
CA ILE A 665 32.24 15.63 23.95
C ILE A 665 33.20 16.57 24.69
N LEU A 666 32.74 17.17 25.81
CA LEU A 666 33.53 18.10 26.61
C LEU A 666 34.82 17.44 27.14
N ILE A 667 34.70 16.23 27.69
CA ILE A 667 35.83 15.46 28.24
C ILE A 667 36.84 15.09 27.14
N SER A 668 36.37 14.73 25.93
CA SER A 668 37.21 14.15 24.88
C SER A 668 37.88 15.18 23.96
N TYR A 669 37.13 16.20 23.50
CA TYR A 669 37.60 17.12 22.44
C TYR A 669 37.90 18.54 22.95
N MET A 670 37.53 18.86 24.19
CA MET A 670 37.67 20.19 24.80
C MET A 670 38.50 20.12 26.09
N SER A 671 39.50 19.22 26.11
CA SER A 671 40.31 18.92 27.29
C SER A 671 41.22 20.08 27.69
N GLU A 672 41.69 20.89 26.73
CA GLU A 672 42.56 22.07 26.95
C GLU A 672 41.79 23.37 27.22
N THR A 673 40.54 23.49 26.75
CA THR A 673 39.68 24.67 26.99
C THR A 673 39.08 24.65 28.40
N LEU A 674 39.94 24.82 29.40
CA LEU A 674 39.52 25.21 30.74
C LEU A 674 38.88 26.62 30.74
N THR A 675 38.03 26.87 31.73
CA THR A 675 37.66 28.23 32.20
C THR A 675 36.86 29.13 31.25
N GLY A 676 36.06 28.57 30.35
CA GLY A 676 34.83 29.27 29.94
C GLY A 676 33.90 29.40 31.16
N GLN A 677 33.62 30.61 31.65
CA GLN A 677 32.72 30.81 32.80
C GLN A 677 31.35 30.16 32.55
N ASP A 678 30.86 30.27 31.31
CA ASP A 678 29.61 29.68 30.83
C ASP A 678 29.53 28.16 31.03
N GLU A 679 30.64 27.43 30.85
CA GLU A 679 30.69 25.97 31.03
C GLU A 679 30.53 25.57 32.50
N LEU A 680 31.18 26.32 33.41
CA LEU A 680 31.09 26.10 34.85
C LEU A 680 29.69 26.45 35.37
N ILE A 681 29.09 27.54 34.86
CA ILE A 681 27.71 27.96 35.16
C ILE A 681 26.74 26.87 34.70
N MET A 682 26.83 26.41 33.45
CA MET A 682 25.94 25.37 32.91
C MET A 682 26.06 24.04 33.66
N SER A 683 27.28 23.60 34.00
CA SER A 683 27.49 22.40 34.81
C SER A 683 26.86 22.52 36.20
N SER A 684 27.00 23.68 36.83
CA SER A 684 26.41 23.98 38.14
C SER A 684 24.88 24.02 38.09
N VAL A 685 24.29 24.65 37.06
CA VAL A 685 22.83 24.69 36.85
C VAL A 685 22.24 23.28 36.72
N PHE A 686 22.85 22.41 35.92
CA PHE A 686 22.39 21.02 35.81
C PHE A 686 22.55 20.25 37.13
N SER A 687 23.64 20.43 37.86
CA SER A 687 23.84 19.80 39.16
C SER A 687 22.81 20.25 40.21
N VAL A 688 22.43 21.54 40.24
CA VAL A 688 21.34 22.04 41.09
C VAL A 688 19.99 21.43 40.69
N LEU A 689 19.69 21.34 39.39
CA LEU A 689 18.46 20.72 38.88
C LEU A 689 18.35 19.24 39.30
N PHE A 690 19.43 18.46 39.19
CA PHE A 690 19.45 17.05 39.63
C PHE A 690 19.51 16.87 41.15
N LEU A 691 19.91 17.89 41.92
CA LEU A 691 19.80 17.89 43.37
C LEU A 691 18.34 18.09 43.81
N ILE A 692 17.61 19.01 43.15
CA ILE A 692 16.16 19.20 43.34
C ILE A 692 15.41 17.91 42.98
N ASP A 693 15.79 17.23 41.89
CA ASP A 693 15.22 15.94 41.51
C ASP A 693 15.38 14.86 42.60
N ILE A 694 16.55 14.78 43.25
CA ILE A 694 16.76 13.87 44.39
C ILE A 694 15.81 14.19 45.55
N VAL A 695 15.65 15.48 45.89
CA VAL A 695 14.74 15.92 46.97
C VAL A 695 13.27 15.58 46.64
N LEU A 696 12.86 15.73 45.39
CA LEU A 696 11.51 15.38 44.94
C LEU A 696 11.27 13.86 44.97
N ASN A 697 12.26 13.04 44.61
CA ASN A 697 12.16 11.58 44.68
C ASN A 697 11.93 11.03 46.11
N PHE A 698 12.32 11.76 47.17
CA PHE A 698 11.94 11.45 48.56
C PHE A 698 10.45 11.69 48.87
N ARG A 699 9.69 12.31 47.97
CA ARG A 699 8.25 12.60 48.10
C ARG A 699 7.39 11.93 47.02
N THR A 700 7.99 11.30 46.02
CA THR A 700 7.27 10.57 44.96
C THR A 700 6.70 9.25 45.48
N GLY A 701 5.39 9.04 45.27
CA GLY A 701 4.69 7.83 45.73
C GLY A 701 5.16 6.54 45.04
N ILE A 702 4.98 5.40 45.73
CA ILE A 702 5.32 4.06 45.21
C ILE A 702 4.05 3.36 44.75
N VAL A 703 4.02 2.93 43.48
CA VAL A 703 2.97 2.07 42.92
C VAL A 703 3.25 0.61 43.28
N ARG A 704 2.24 -0.16 43.71
CA ARG A 704 2.36 -1.62 43.91
C ARG A 704 1.86 -2.37 42.66
N ALA A 705 2.71 -3.18 42.05
CA ALA A 705 2.38 -3.98 40.86
C ALA A 705 1.26 -5.04 41.05
N GLN A 706 0.76 -5.26 42.28
CA GLN A 706 -0.31 -6.21 42.60
C GLN A 706 -1.59 -5.52 43.12
N SER A 707 -1.55 -4.21 43.33
CA SER A 707 -2.67 -3.43 43.85
C SER A 707 -2.47 -1.98 43.43
N ASP A 708 -3.37 -1.44 42.60
CA ASP A 708 -3.27 -0.11 41.95
C ASP A 708 -3.28 1.10 42.92
N SER A 709 -3.13 0.83 44.22
CA SER A 709 -2.90 1.79 45.30
C SER A 709 -1.49 2.39 45.23
N ILE A 710 -1.43 3.72 45.19
CA ILE A 710 -0.20 4.50 45.35
C ILE A 710 0.07 4.71 46.85
N ILE A 711 1.24 4.32 47.34
CA ILE A 711 1.64 4.54 48.74
C ILE A 711 2.35 5.88 48.87
N LEU A 712 1.78 6.75 49.71
CA LEU A 712 2.24 8.13 49.97
C LEU A 712 2.93 8.32 51.34
N ASP A 713 3.19 7.23 52.09
CA ASP A 713 3.89 7.29 53.38
C ASP A 713 5.35 7.78 53.20
N PRO A 714 5.72 8.97 53.71
CA PRO A 714 7.07 9.53 53.54
C PRO A 714 8.18 8.65 54.11
N THR A 715 7.91 7.90 55.18
CA THR A 715 8.92 7.06 55.84
C THR A 715 9.25 5.83 55.02
N LEU A 716 8.21 5.21 54.41
CA LEU A 716 8.37 4.08 53.51
C LEU A 716 9.02 4.48 52.19
N ILE A 717 8.60 5.62 51.61
CA ILE A 717 9.21 6.20 50.40
C ILE A 717 10.71 6.42 50.60
N ALA A 718 11.08 7.14 51.67
CA ALA A 718 12.47 7.43 51.98
C ALA A 718 13.30 6.14 52.17
N ARG A 719 12.79 5.16 52.94
CA ARG A 719 13.50 3.89 53.19
C ARG A 719 13.68 3.06 51.91
N ASN A 720 12.71 3.09 51.00
CA ASN A 720 12.79 2.39 49.72
C ASN A 720 13.77 3.08 48.75
N TYR A 721 13.73 4.41 48.65
CA TYR A 721 14.64 5.17 47.79
C TYR A 721 16.10 5.07 48.24
N LEU A 722 16.35 5.17 49.56
CA LEU A 722 17.69 4.98 50.17
C LEU A 722 18.29 3.60 49.88
N LYS A 723 17.46 2.55 49.80
CA LYS A 723 17.90 1.18 49.51
C LYS A 723 18.14 0.88 48.03
N THR A 724 17.64 1.71 47.12
CA THR A 724 17.58 1.40 45.69
C THR A 724 18.45 2.34 44.86
N TRP A 725 18.01 3.58 44.65
CA TRP A 725 18.59 4.47 43.64
C TRP A 725 19.34 5.67 44.22
N PHE A 726 19.09 6.04 45.49
CA PHE A 726 19.67 7.24 46.10
C PHE A 726 21.20 7.36 45.96
N ILE A 727 21.95 6.28 46.22
CA ILE A 727 23.42 6.29 46.15
C ILE A 727 23.89 6.61 44.72
N ILE A 728 23.30 5.94 43.74
CA ILE A 728 23.58 6.14 42.30
C ILE A 728 23.24 7.57 41.90
N ASP A 729 22.08 8.06 42.35
CA ASP A 729 21.62 9.40 42.03
C ASP A 729 22.55 10.47 42.63
N VAL A 730 22.98 10.34 43.89
CA VAL A 730 23.92 11.28 44.55
C VAL A 730 25.28 11.34 43.84
N PHE A 731 25.96 10.21 43.62
CA PHE A 731 27.27 10.21 42.94
C PHE A 731 27.20 10.75 41.51
N SER A 732 26.05 10.60 40.85
CA SER A 732 25.81 11.14 39.52
C SER A 732 25.52 12.66 39.49
N THR A 733 25.22 13.30 40.62
CA THR A 733 24.84 14.73 40.71
C THR A 733 26.02 15.65 41.04
N ILE A 734 27.09 15.14 41.66
CA ILE A 734 28.24 15.93 42.12
C ILE A 734 28.95 16.67 40.95
N PRO A 735 29.20 17.99 41.04
CA PRO A 735 29.95 18.75 40.05
C PRO A 735 31.47 18.64 40.31
N TYR A 736 32.09 17.55 39.85
CA TYR A 736 33.48 17.23 40.16
C TYR A 736 34.48 18.32 39.71
N ASP A 737 34.33 18.90 38.52
CA ASP A 737 35.20 19.99 38.05
C ASP A 737 35.16 21.24 38.97
N THR A 738 33.96 21.64 39.44
CA THR A 738 33.80 22.78 40.35
C THR A 738 34.41 22.50 41.72
N VAL A 739 34.19 21.30 42.26
CA VAL A 739 34.77 20.87 43.55
C VAL A 739 36.29 20.85 43.46
N LEU A 740 36.86 20.33 42.36
CA LEU A 740 38.30 20.25 42.15
C LEU A 740 38.97 21.63 42.11
N LEU A 741 38.39 22.56 41.33
CA LEU A 741 38.93 23.90 41.15
C LEU A 741 38.95 24.68 42.48
N VAL A 742 37.91 24.53 43.30
CA VAL A 742 37.82 25.13 44.64
C VAL A 742 38.79 24.49 45.64
N VAL A 743 38.97 23.16 45.59
CA VAL A 743 39.83 22.42 46.54
C VAL A 743 41.32 22.62 46.24
N MET A 744 41.73 22.61 44.96
CA MET A 744 43.16 22.65 44.61
C MET A 744 43.75 24.06 44.47
N LYS A 745 42.92 25.13 44.36
CA LYS A 745 43.36 26.53 44.18
C LYS A 745 44.47 26.70 43.12
N VAL A 746 44.27 26.12 41.94
CA VAL A 746 45.27 26.15 40.86
C VAL A 746 45.01 27.34 39.96
N ASP A 747 45.69 28.46 40.23
CA ASP A 747 45.61 29.67 39.40
C ASP A 747 46.39 29.55 38.06
N SER A 748 47.30 28.56 37.95
CA SER A 748 48.01 28.24 36.70
C SER A 748 48.33 26.74 36.60
N ILE A 749 47.98 26.12 35.47
CA ILE A 749 48.21 24.70 35.20
C ILE A 749 49.52 24.52 34.43
N ASP A 750 50.55 24.06 35.13
CA ASP A 750 51.79 23.59 34.50
C ASP A 750 51.54 22.29 33.69
N HIS A 751 52.38 21.99 32.71
CA HIS A 751 52.23 20.78 31.87
C HIS A 751 52.11 19.46 32.66
N GLU A 752 52.80 19.31 33.79
CA GLU A 752 52.66 18.14 34.67
C GLU A 752 51.29 18.09 35.38
N LYS A 753 50.74 19.25 35.75
CA LYS A 753 49.43 19.37 36.39
C LYS A 753 48.28 19.15 35.41
N LEU A 754 48.50 19.45 34.12
CA LEU A 754 47.51 19.24 33.06
C LEU A 754 47.13 17.76 32.93
N ALA A 755 48.11 16.84 33.03
CA ALA A 755 47.84 15.40 33.00
C ALA A 755 46.96 14.96 34.18
N ILE A 756 47.32 15.35 35.41
CA ILE A 756 46.54 15.06 36.63
C ILE A 756 45.11 15.60 36.50
N PHE A 757 44.96 16.82 35.98
CA PHE A 757 43.65 17.43 35.74
C PHE A 757 42.82 16.66 34.70
N LYS A 758 43.42 16.21 33.58
CA LYS A 758 42.75 15.32 32.60
C LYS A 758 42.28 14.00 33.24
N TYR A 759 43.07 13.40 34.15
CA TYR A 759 42.65 12.18 34.88
C TYR A 759 41.48 12.42 35.84
N ILE A 760 41.45 13.54 36.58
CA ILE A 760 40.36 13.79 37.53
C ILE A 760 39.04 14.10 36.81
N ARG A 761 39.09 14.74 35.62
CA ARG A 761 37.92 14.90 34.73
C ARG A 761 37.25 13.58 34.34
N LEU A 762 37.93 12.43 34.41
CA LEU A 762 37.29 11.13 34.18
C LEU A 762 36.25 10.78 35.25
N LEU A 763 36.30 11.39 36.44
CA LEU A 763 35.23 11.24 37.44
C LEU A 763 33.89 11.82 36.95
N GLU A 764 33.91 12.74 35.99
CA GLU A 764 32.68 13.23 35.35
C GLU A 764 31.98 12.12 34.54
N LEU A 765 32.67 11.05 34.14
CA LEU A 765 32.05 9.89 33.50
C LEU A 765 31.12 9.11 34.45
N LEU A 766 31.21 9.30 35.78
CA LEU A 766 30.22 8.79 36.74
C LEU A 766 28.81 9.35 36.47
N LYS A 767 28.69 10.45 35.70
CA LYS A 767 27.41 10.95 35.18
C LYS A 767 26.73 9.94 34.23
N ILE A 768 27.41 8.90 33.72
CA ILE A 768 26.79 7.81 32.93
C ILE A 768 25.68 7.10 33.70
N PHE A 769 25.79 6.99 35.03
CA PHE A 769 24.80 6.33 35.87
C PHE A 769 23.42 7.00 35.82
N ARG A 770 23.35 8.25 35.34
CA ARG A 770 22.10 8.97 35.00
C ARG A 770 21.25 8.27 33.94
N LEU A 771 21.84 7.43 33.08
CA LEU A 771 21.12 6.62 32.09
C LEU A 771 20.07 5.72 32.77
N SER A 772 20.31 5.29 34.01
CA SER A 772 19.33 4.56 34.80
C SER A 772 18.05 5.37 35.07
N ARG A 773 18.14 6.71 35.23
CA ARG A 773 16.96 7.59 35.40
C ARG A 773 16.16 7.68 34.11
N VAL A 774 16.83 7.85 32.97
CA VAL A 774 16.19 7.90 31.65
C VAL A 774 15.37 6.64 31.39
N ILE A 775 15.94 5.46 31.67
CA ILE A 775 15.23 4.18 31.53
C ILE A 775 14.01 4.13 32.46
N ARG A 776 14.12 4.56 33.74
CA ARG A 776 12.99 4.62 34.68
C ARG A 776 11.86 5.55 34.20
N TYR A 777 12.18 6.72 33.68
CA TYR A 777 11.17 7.65 33.18
C TYR A 777 10.49 7.11 31.92
N VAL A 778 11.25 6.57 30.96
CA VAL A 778 10.67 5.99 29.73
C VAL A 778 9.76 4.79 30.02
N THR A 779 10.08 3.94 31.01
CA THR A 779 9.16 2.87 31.43
C THR A 779 7.87 3.38 32.07
N ARG A 780 7.91 4.49 32.82
CA ARG A 780 6.69 5.14 33.34
C ARG A 780 5.86 5.79 32.24
N PHE A 781 6.50 6.43 31.25
CA PHE A 781 5.81 6.96 30.07
C PHE A 781 5.13 5.84 29.25
N GLN A 782 5.74 4.66 29.17
CA GLN A 782 5.13 3.47 28.55
C GLN A 782 3.82 3.07 29.25
N GLU A 783 3.84 2.96 30.58
CA GLU A 783 2.66 2.57 31.38
C GLU A 783 1.53 3.60 31.25
N ALA A 784 1.85 4.90 31.18
CA ALA A 784 0.86 5.96 31.06
C ALA A 784 0.26 6.14 29.65
N LEU A 785 0.98 5.79 28.57
CA LEU A 785 0.54 6.03 27.19
C LEU A 785 -0.14 4.82 26.52
N VAL A 786 -0.19 3.66 27.18
CA VAL A 786 -0.81 2.41 26.69
C VAL A 786 -0.32 2.01 25.28
N LEU A 787 0.93 2.33 24.96
CA LEU A 787 1.56 2.01 23.68
C LEU A 787 1.96 0.52 23.64
N ASN A 788 1.86 -0.10 22.46
CA ASN A 788 2.25 -1.50 22.28
C ASN A 788 3.74 -1.70 22.61
N SER A 789 4.00 -2.64 23.52
CA SER A 789 5.30 -2.92 24.14
C SER A 789 6.41 -3.29 23.15
N LEU A 790 6.06 -3.82 21.97
CA LEU A 790 7.02 -4.13 20.92
C LEU A 790 7.69 -2.84 20.39
N TYR A 791 6.92 -1.82 20.04
CA TYR A 791 7.47 -0.58 19.47
C TYR A 791 8.30 0.20 20.48
N ILE A 792 7.89 0.24 21.75
CA ILE A 792 8.68 0.89 22.81
C ILE A 792 10.01 0.16 23.04
N ARG A 793 9.99 -1.19 23.08
CA ARG A 793 11.23 -1.98 23.20
C ARG A 793 12.21 -1.66 22.07
N VAL A 794 11.69 -1.44 20.86
CA VAL A 794 12.48 -1.05 19.68
C VAL A 794 13.01 0.37 19.82
N ILE A 795 12.19 1.35 20.21
CA ILE A 795 12.62 2.74 20.44
C ILE A 795 13.72 2.79 21.52
N ASN A 796 13.54 2.07 22.63
CA ASN A 796 14.52 1.98 23.72
C ASN A 796 15.85 1.39 23.24
N LEU A 797 15.81 0.34 22.42
CA LEU A 797 17.02 -0.23 21.82
C LEU A 797 17.75 0.79 20.93
N HIS A 798 17.03 1.54 20.09
CA HIS A 798 17.62 2.56 19.22
C HIS A 798 18.26 3.70 20.03
N ILE A 799 17.61 4.14 21.11
CA ILE A 799 18.17 5.13 22.05
C ILE A 799 19.49 4.61 22.66
N VAL A 800 19.51 3.36 23.14
CA VAL A 800 20.73 2.75 23.71
C VAL A 800 21.84 2.57 22.67
N ILE A 801 21.51 2.15 21.43
CA ILE A 801 22.48 2.04 20.33
C ILE A 801 23.07 3.41 19.98
N PHE A 802 22.23 4.44 19.85
CA PHE A 802 22.67 5.82 19.57
C PHE A 802 23.64 6.34 20.63
N PHE A 803 23.31 6.20 21.91
CA PHE A 803 24.20 6.61 23.00
C PHE A 803 25.47 5.76 23.05
N THR A 804 25.40 4.45 22.81
CA THR A 804 26.58 3.58 22.77
C THR A 804 27.53 3.99 21.64
N LEU A 805 27.00 4.26 20.43
CA LEU A 805 27.78 4.74 19.30
C LEU A 805 28.47 6.08 19.63
N HIS A 806 27.70 7.03 20.17
CA HIS A 806 28.21 8.33 20.59
C HIS A 806 29.36 8.21 21.61
N TRP A 807 29.18 7.40 22.66
CA TRP A 807 30.18 7.22 23.72
C TRP A 807 31.44 6.50 23.22
N ILE A 808 31.30 5.47 22.38
CA ILE A 808 32.45 4.81 21.74
C ILE A 808 33.22 5.80 20.85
N SER A 809 32.51 6.68 20.12
CA SER A 809 33.13 7.73 19.29
C SER A 809 33.99 8.67 20.14
N CYS A 810 33.45 9.16 21.26
CA CYS A 810 34.20 9.98 22.21
C CYS A 810 35.41 9.24 22.79
N MET A 811 35.27 7.96 23.17
CA MET A 811 36.35 7.16 23.73
C MET A 811 37.54 6.97 22.77
N HIS A 812 37.30 6.75 21.47
CA HIS A 812 38.38 6.63 20.47
C HIS A 812 39.29 7.86 20.39
N TYR A 813 38.72 9.06 20.57
CA TYR A 813 39.49 10.30 20.60
C TYR A 813 40.10 10.58 21.97
N LEU A 814 39.34 10.33 23.06
CA LEU A 814 39.80 10.53 24.43
C LEU A 814 41.05 9.71 24.76
N VAL A 815 41.08 8.43 24.39
CA VAL A 815 42.27 7.57 24.59
C VAL A 815 43.46 8.11 23.82
N ALA A 816 43.26 8.56 22.58
CA ALA A 816 44.32 9.16 21.78
C ALA A 816 44.87 10.46 22.39
N ASP A 817 44.02 11.36 22.91
CA ASP A 817 44.44 12.59 23.60
C ASP A 817 45.19 12.25 24.92
N MET A 818 44.64 11.38 25.75
CA MET A 818 45.23 11.01 27.04
C MET A 818 46.63 10.41 26.93
N PHE A 819 46.83 9.45 26.03
CA PHE A 819 48.14 8.79 25.87
C PHE A 819 49.16 9.64 25.08
N ASN A 820 48.73 10.74 24.46
CA ASN A 820 49.64 11.75 23.89
C ASN A 820 49.97 12.91 24.84
N ALA A 821 49.23 13.11 25.94
CA ALA A 821 49.38 14.27 26.82
C ALA A 821 50.77 14.44 27.49
N GLY A 822 51.62 13.41 27.46
CA GLY A 822 53.02 13.45 27.93
C GLY A 822 54.09 13.55 26.82
N TYR A 823 53.70 13.69 25.55
CA TYR A 823 54.63 13.67 24.41
C TYR A 823 54.55 14.98 23.60
N SER A 824 55.71 15.60 23.35
CA SER A 824 55.84 16.73 22.44
C SER A 824 57.06 16.52 21.54
N PRO A 825 56.90 16.28 20.22
CA PRO A 825 55.63 16.20 19.48
C PRO A 825 54.78 14.94 19.82
N PRO A 826 53.48 14.92 19.45
CA PRO A 826 52.62 13.75 19.61
C PRO A 826 53.13 12.51 18.86
N LYS A 827 52.73 11.32 19.31
CA LYS A 827 53.05 10.04 18.68
C LYS A 827 52.62 10.01 17.21
N SER A 828 53.57 9.72 16.32
CA SER A 828 53.39 9.73 14.87
C SER A 828 52.44 8.65 14.32
N ASN A 829 52.32 7.53 15.02
CA ASN A 829 51.57 6.35 14.57
C ASN A 829 50.10 6.31 15.04
N THR A 830 49.64 7.30 15.81
CA THR A 830 48.22 7.36 16.22
C THR A 830 47.32 7.81 15.07
N TRP A 831 46.09 7.27 15.02
CA TRP A 831 45.13 7.58 13.97
C TRP A 831 44.79 9.09 13.89
N VAL A 832 44.80 9.81 15.02
CA VAL A 832 44.60 11.26 15.11
C VAL A 832 45.76 12.05 14.46
N THR A 833 47.01 11.63 14.69
CA THR A 833 48.19 12.25 14.04
C THR A 833 48.22 11.95 12.54
N GLN A 834 47.93 10.71 12.13
CA GLN A 834 47.94 10.30 10.72
C GLN A 834 46.89 11.07 9.88
N LEU A 835 45.68 11.23 10.42
CA LEU A 835 44.62 12.03 9.80
C LEU A 835 44.76 13.56 10.04
N LYS A 836 45.84 14.01 10.70
CA LYS A 836 46.15 15.42 10.99
C LYS A 836 45.02 16.17 11.71
N LEU A 837 44.36 15.51 12.67
CA LEU A 837 43.13 16.00 13.30
C LEU A 837 43.35 16.93 14.50
N TRP A 838 44.55 16.96 15.11
CA TRP A 838 44.85 17.74 16.33
C TRP A 838 44.47 19.22 16.28
N HIS A 839 44.63 19.87 15.12
CA HIS A 839 44.32 21.30 14.93
C HIS A 839 43.05 21.55 14.10
N GLN A 840 42.24 20.51 13.87
CA GLN A 840 40.96 20.64 13.15
C GLN A 840 39.83 21.05 14.10
N PRO A 841 38.72 21.65 13.60
CA PRO A 841 37.55 21.93 14.41
C PRO A 841 37.00 20.67 15.08
N VAL A 842 36.50 20.79 16.31
CA VAL A 842 35.93 19.68 17.12
C VAL A 842 34.89 18.87 16.34
N PHE A 843 34.08 19.50 15.48
CA PHE A 843 33.12 18.81 14.62
C PHE A 843 33.78 17.79 13.65
N ILE A 844 34.93 18.14 13.07
CA ILE A 844 35.68 17.26 12.15
C ILE A 844 36.35 16.12 12.91
N GLN A 845 36.92 16.41 14.09
CA GLN A 845 37.46 15.40 15.00
C GLN A 845 36.37 14.40 15.41
N TYR A 846 35.20 14.90 15.82
CA TYR A 846 34.05 14.10 16.23
C TYR A 846 33.51 13.23 15.09
N ILE A 847 33.29 13.79 13.88
CA ILE A 847 32.78 12.99 12.74
C ILE A 847 33.74 11.86 12.36
N ASN A 848 35.05 12.09 12.32
CA ASN A 848 36.01 11.01 12.03
C ASN A 848 35.99 9.92 13.11
N SER A 849 35.81 10.31 14.37
CA SER A 849 35.64 9.37 15.49
C SER A 849 34.33 8.57 15.41
N VAL A 850 33.24 9.21 14.96
CA VAL A 850 31.94 8.55 14.70
C VAL A 850 32.05 7.58 13.55
N ILE A 851 32.74 7.92 12.45
CA ILE A 851 32.98 7.01 11.33
C ILE A 851 33.73 5.75 11.82
N ARG A 852 34.79 5.91 12.61
CA ARG A 852 35.54 4.80 13.23
C ARG A 852 34.65 3.94 14.14
N ALA A 853 33.92 4.55 15.06
CA ALA A 853 33.02 3.85 15.96
C ALA A 853 31.88 3.12 15.23
N LEU A 854 31.32 3.72 14.18
CA LEU A 854 30.28 3.13 13.34
C LEU A 854 30.81 1.98 12.49
N SER A 855 32.01 2.09 11.93
CA SER A 855 32.67 0.98 11.22
C SER A 855 32.89 -0.22 12.13
N ASN A 856 33.32 0.01 13.38
CA ASN A 856 33.47 -1.05 14.37
C ASN A 856 32.09 -1.63 14.79
N MET A 857 31.08 -0.78 14.99
CA MET A 857 29.73 -1.21 15.38
C MET A 857 29.02 -2.03 14.31
N ALA A 858 29.07 -1.58 13.05
CA ALA A 858 28.52 -2.29 11.90
C ALA A 858 29.41 -3.44 11.40
N CYS A 859 30.51 -3.74 12.10
CA CYS A 859 31.48 -4.80 11.73
C CYS A 859 32.08 -4.64 10.32
N LEU A 860 32.22 -3.40 9.83
CA LEU A 860 32.72 -3.06 8.49
C LEU A 860 34.25 -2.96 8.42
N GLY A 861 34.91 -2.66 9.54
CA GLY A 861 36.37 -2.47 9.60
C GLY A 861 36.79 -1.38 10.59
N TYR A 862 38.03 -0.91 10.48
CA TYR A 862 38.66 0.00 11.45
C TYR A 862 38.40 1.51 11.22
N GLY A 863 37.53 1.87 10.27
CA GLY A 863 37.38 3.24 9.78
C GLY A 863 38.50 3.62 8.80
N ASN A 864 38.93 4.88 8.81
CA ASN A 864 39.85 5.45 7.82
C ASN A 864 41.32 5.00 7.97
N GLU A 865 41.76 4.64 9.18
CA GLU A 865 43.15 4.22 9.47
C GLU A 865 43.18 3.01 10.41
N VAL A 866 44.14 2.11 10.20
CA VAL A 866 44.32 0.90 11.03
C VAL A 866 45.02 1.26 12.34
N PRO A 867 44.57 0.77 13.51
CA PRO A 867 45.24 1.03 14.79
C PRO A 867 46.66 0.45 14.80
N ARG A 868 47.65 1.25 15.23
CA ARG A 868 49.08 0.84 15.27
C ARG A 868 49.71 0.94 16.67
N GLU A 869 49.20 1.83 17.52
CA GLU A 869 49.63 1.96 18.92
C GLU A 869 48.83 0.99 19.82
N PRO A 870 49.43 0.43 20.89
CA PRO A 870 48.79 -0.60 21.70
C PRO A 870 47.50 -0.13 22.39
N GLU A 871 47.44 1.12 22.85
CA GLU A 871 46.23 1.71 23.42
C GLU A 871 45.06 1.83 22.42
N ASP A 872 45.36 2.11 21.15
CA ASP A 872 44.41 2.24 20.06
C ASP A 872 43.92 0.86 19.60
N ILE A 873 44.82 -0.13 19.55
CA ILE A 873 44.49 -1.53 19.28
C ILE A 873 43.52 -2.07 20.36
N ILE A 874 43.82 -1.88 21.65
CA ILE A 874 42.95 -2.34 22.75
C ILE A 874 41.58 -1.65 22.70
N THR A 875 41.56 -0.33 22.49
CA THR A 875 40.31 0.45 22.37
C THR A 875 39.47 0.00 21.17
N THR A 876 40.12 -0.31 20.06
CA THR A 876 39.47 -0.83 18.85
C THR A 876 38.91 -2.24 19.06
N ILE A 877 39.64 -3.15 19.71
CA ILE A 877 39.14 -4.50 20.08
C ILE A 877 37.88 -4.40 20.95
N MET A 878 37.92 -3.59 22.02
CA MET A 878 36.76 -3.38 22.91
C MET A 878 35.58 -2.77 22.16
N SER A 879 35.84 -1.79 21.28
CA SER A 879 34.84 -1.16 20.42
C SER A 879 34.18 -2.15 19.45
N ILE A 880 34.93 -3.09 18.88
CA ILE A 880 34.39 -4.16 18.00
C ILE A 880 33.57 -5.17 18.81
N MET A 881 34.01 -5.58 20.00
CA MET A 881 33.26 -6.52 20.85
C MET A 881 31.89 -5.97 21.28
N VAL A 882 31.86 -4.72 21.76
CA VAL A 882 30.61 -4.03 22.10
C VAL A 882 29.76 -3.80 20.85
N GLY A 883 30.40 -3.37 19.76
CA GLY A 883 29.78 -3.15 18.46
C GLY A 883 29.02 -4.37 17.93
N ALA A 884 29.70 -5.51 17.79
CA ALA A 884 29.13 -6.78 17.33
C ALA A 884 27.95 -7.24 18.21
N THR A 885 28.04 -7.04 19.52
CA THR A 885 26.95 -7.37 20.46
C THR A 885 25.69 -6.53 20.17
N PHE A 886 25.83 -5.22 20.01
CA PHE A 886 24.70 -4.34 19.68
C PHE A 886 24.16 -4.55 18.27
N PHE A 887 25.02 -4.86 17.29
CA PHE A 887 24.59 -5.21 15.94
C PHE A 887 23.78 -6.51 15.91
N ALA A 888 24.20 -7.54 16.64
CA ALA A 888 23.44 -8.79 16.79
C ALA A 888 22.08 -8.54 17.47
N LEU A 889 22.03 -7.70 18.51
CA LEU A 889 20.78 -7.30 19.16
C LEU A 889 19.87 -6.50 18.22
N PHE A 890 20.41 -5.59 17.41
CA PHE A 890 19.66 -4.84 16.41
C PHE A 890 19.03 -5.77 15.36
N VAL A 891 19.83 -6.64 14.74
CA VAL A 891 19.36 -7.62 13.74
C VAL A 891 18.30 -8.54 14.36
N GLY A 892 18.52 -9.08 15.56
CA GLY A 892 17.55 -9.95 16.23
C GLY A 892 16.20 -9.28 16.52
N ASN A 893 16.21 -8.00 16.94
CA ASN A 893 14.95 -7.27 17.15
C ASN A 893 14.29 -6.86 15.83
N LEU A 894 15.05 -6.51 14.78
CA LEU A 894 14.51 -6.25 13.45
C LEU A 894 13.84 -7.50 12.85
N SER A 895 14.50 -8.66 12.95
CA SER A 895 13.91 -9.96 12.59
C SER A 895 12.65 -10.25 13.40
N SER A 896 12.64 -9.94 14.71
CA SER A 896 11.44 -10.11 15.55
C SER A 896 10.28 -9.23 15.09
N ILE A 897 10.50 -7.97 14.69
CA ILE A 897 9.44 -7.12 14.10
C ILE A 897 8.92 -7.78 12.83
N LEU A 898 9.79 -8.14 11.89
CA LEU A 898 9.41 -8.75 10.61
C LEU A 898 8.68 -10.09 10.77
N ILE A 899 9.00 -10.86 11.82
CA ILE A 899 8.37 -12.14 12.16
C ILE A 899 6.99 -11.96 12.80
N ASN A 900 6.80 -10.89 13.58
CA ASN A 900 5.56 -10.57 14.30
C ASN A 900 4.65 -9.59 13.55
N MET A 901 5.09 -9.09 12.39
CA MET A 901 4.22 -8.46 11.40
C MET A 901 3.33 -9.53 10.77
N ASP A 902 2.03 -9.27 10.68
CA ASP A 902 1.04 -10.14 10.01
C ASP A 902 0.97 -11.60 10.49
N VAL A 903 1.04 -11.82 11.82
CA VAL A 903 0.92 -13.15 12.47
C VAL A 903 -0.27 -13.97 11.96
N ALA A 904 -1.43 -13.35 11.69
CA ALA A 904 -2.64 -14.03 11.22
C ALA A 904 -2.48 -14.59 9.79
N GLN A 905 -1.82 -13.85 8.89
CA GLN A 905 -1.50 -14.31 7.53
C GLN A 905 -0.40 -15.36 7.55
N LYS A 906 0.61 -15.20 8.42
CA LYS A 906 1.68 -16.20 8.58
C LYS A 906 1.14 -17.55 9.05
N LYS A 907 0.22 -17.56 10.03
CA LYS A 907 -0.47 -18.78 10.46
C LYS A 907 -1.33 -19.40 9.34
N TYR A 908 -2.01 -18.58 8.55
CA TYR A 908 -2.75 -19.08 7.37
C TYR A 908 -1.82 -19.75 6.35
N ALA A 909 -0.69 -19.12 6.04
CA ALA A 909 0.31 -19.68 5.11
C ALA A 909 0.92 -20.99 5.66
N GLU A 910 1.18 -21.08 6.96
CA GLU A 910 1.66 -22.30 7.62
C GLU A 910 0.65 -23.46 7.50
N VAL A 911 -0.64 -23.20 7.80
CA VAL A 911 -1.72 -24.18 7.62
C VAL A 911 -1.84 -24.61 6.15
N LEU A 912 -1.82 -23.67 5.21
CA LEU A 912 -1.92 -23.98 3.78
C LEU A 912 -0.71 -24.78 3.28
N ASN A 913 0.49 -24.51 3.78
CA ASN A 913 1.69 -25.30 3.47
C ASN A 913 1.56 -26.75 3.96
N GLN A 914 1.09 -26.98 5.19
CA GLN A 914 0.84 -28.32 5.72
C GLN A 914 -0.19 -29.09 4.86
N VAL A 915 -1.25 -28.39 4.39
CA VAL A 915 -2.25 -28.96 3.47
C VAL A 915 -1.62 -29.31 2.11
N MET A 916 -0.76 -28.45 1.55
CA MET A 916 -0.03 -28.74 0.31
C MET A 916 0.94 -29.91 0.46
N GLU A 917 1.66 -30.03 1.58
CA GLU A 917 2.53 -31.18 1.86
C GLU A 917 1.74 -32.47 2.01
N TYR A 918 0.60 -32.45 2.72
CA TYR A 918 -0.32 -33.59 2.81
C TYR A 918 -0.78 -34.03 1.41
N MET A 919 -1.21 -33.09 0.57
CA MET A 919 -1.65 -33.39 -0.79
C MET A 919 -0.53 -33.95 -1.68
N ARG A 920 0.70 -33.44 -1.53
CA ARG A 920 1.88 -33.95 -2.24
C ARG A 920 2.24 -35.36 -1.79
N PHE A 921 2.25 -35.61 -0.47
CA PHE A 921 2.54 -36.92 0.11
C PHE A 921 1.49 -37.97 -0.29
N LYS A 922 0.21 -37.60 -0.31
CA LYS A 922 -0.90 -38.46 -0.76
C LYS A 922 -1.08 -38.51 -2.28
N GLN A 923 -0.22 -37.84 -3.06
CA GLN A 923 -0.27 -37.79 -4.53
C GLN A 923 -1.65 -37.38 -5.08
N VAL A 924 -2.30 -36.41 -4.43
CA VAL A 924 -3.64 -35.92 -4.78
C VAL A 924 -3.63 -35.33 -6.21
N PRO A 925 -4.62 -35.63 -7.08
CA PRO A 925 -4.67 -35.05 -8.43
C PRO A 925 -4.75 -33.52 -8.43
N LYS A 926 -4.07 -32.85 -9.37
CA LYS A 926 -3.97 -31.37 -9.44
C LYS A 926 -5.31 -30.63 -9.37
N GLU A 927 -6.34 -31.20 -9.98
CA GLU A 927 -7.70 -30.62 -9.97
C GLU A 927 -8.31 -30.62 -8.55
N LEU A 928 -8.14 -31.72 -7.80
CA LEU A 928 -8.55 -31.80 -6.40
C LEU A 928 -7.65 -30.94 -5.51
N GLN A 929 -6.36 -30.82 -5.80
CA GLN A 929 -5.48 -29.87 -5.10
C GLN A 929 -5.98 -28.43 -5.21
N HIS A 930 -6.33 -28.00 -6.43
CA HIS A 930 -6.87 -26.67 -6.68
C HIS A 930 -8.18 -26.41 -5.92
N ARG A 931 -9.10 -27.40 -5.90
CA ARG A 931 -10.34 -27.31 -5.10
C ARG A 931 -10.07 -27.19 -3.60
N VAL A 932 -9.15 -27.99 -3.05
CA VAL A 932 -8.78 -27.90 -1.62
C VAL A 932 -8.20 -26.53 -1.29
N ILE A 933 -7.33 -25.97 -2.14
CA ILE A 933 -6.77 -24.62 -1.94
C ILE A 933 -7.87 -23.56 -1.94
N LEU A 934 -8.79 -23.60 -2.91
CA LEU A 934 -9.95 -22.69 -2.97
C LEU A 934 -10.84 -22.78 -1.73
N TYR A 935 -11.07 -23.99 -1.19
CA TYR A 935 -11.82 -24.17 0.05
C TYR A 935 -11.15 -23.48 1.25
N TYR A 936 -9.83 -23.67 1.43
CA TYR A 936 -9.09 -22.99 2.52
C TYR A 936 -9.06 -21.47 2.33
N GLU A 937 -8.93 -20.98 1.10
CA GLU A 937 -8.96 -19.55 0.82
C GLU A 937 -10.32 -18.93 1.16
N GLN A 938 -11.43 -19.56 0.78
CA GLN A 938 -12.78 -19.11 1.10
C GLN A 938 -13.07 -19.20 2.61
N ARG A 939 -12.73 -20.33 3.26
CA ARG A 939 -13.04 -20.59 4.69
C ARG A 939 -12.32 -19.66 5.66
N TYR A 940 -11.12 -19.20 5.32
CA TYR A 940 -10.29 -18.36 6.20
C TYR A 940 -10.08 -16.93 5.68
N ARG A 941 -10.47 -16.61 4.44
CA ARG A 941 -10.28 -15.27 3.83
C ARG A 941 -8.84 -14.72 4.02
N ARG A 942 -7.86 -15.64 3.90
CA ARG A 942 -6.40 -15.43 4.12
C ARG A 942 -5.95 -15.04 5.54
N ASN A 943 -6.82 -15.12 6.55
CA ASN A 943 -6.50 -14.87 7.95
C ASN A 943 -6.90 -16.07 8.83
N PHE A 944 -5.94 -16.70 9.52
CA PHE A 944 -6.24 -17.88 10.35
C PHE A 944 -6.31 -17.54 11.84
N PHE A 945 -7.40 -17.96 12.48
CA PHE A 945 -7.61 -17.95 13.92
C PHE A 945 -8.33 -19.22 14.36
N ASN A 946 -8.02 -19.72 15.56
CA ASN A 946 -8.71 -20.87 16.15
C ASN A 946 -9.86 -20.36 17.03
N GLU A 947 -11.05 -20.31 16.44
CA GLU A 947 -12.28 -19.79 17.05
C GLU A 947 -12.65 -20.54 18.35
N ASN A 948 -12.49 -21.86 18.38
CA ASN A 948 -12.80 -22.68 19.56
C ASN A 948 -11.96 -22.25 20.77
N ILE A 949 -10.63 -22.13 20.60
CA ILE A 949 -9.73 -21.70 21.67
C ILE A 949 -10.04 -20.28 22.13
N ILE A 950 -10.42 -19.37 21.21
CA ILE A 950 -10.80 -18.00 21.58
C ILE A 950 -12.08 -18.01 22.42
N LEU A 951 -13.10 -18.75 21.99
CA LEU A 951 -14.37 -18.89 22.70
C LEU A 951 -14.20 -19.58 24.06
N GLU A 952 -13.36 -20.60 24.18
CA GLU A 952 -13.05 -21.27 25.45
C GLU A 952 -12.41 -20.33 26.49
N ASN A 953 -11.51 -19.43 26.07
CA ASN A 953 -10.76 -18.54 26.96
C ASN A 953 -11.51 -17.26 27.38
N VAL A 954 -12.66 -16.94 26.78
CA VAL A 954 -13.53 -15.84 27.26
C VAL A 954 -14.56 -16.33 28.27
N SER A 955 -15.04 -15.44 29.13
CA SER A 955 -16.10 -15.74 30.09
C SER A 955 -17.40 -16.15 29.38
N ASP A 956 -18.24 -16.95 30.03
CA ASP A 956 -19.47 -17.47 29.42
C ASP A 956 -20.44 -16.38 28.94
N VAL A 957 -20.39 -15.18 29.54
CA VAL A 957 -21.15 -14.00 29.09
C VAL A 957 -20.62 -13.50 27.75
N LEU A 958 -19.31 -13.24 27.67
CA LEU A 958 -18.64 -12.78 26.45
C LEU A 958 -18.68 -13.84 25.34
N ARG A 959 -18.59 -15.13 25.68
CA ARG A 959 -18.76 -16.25 24.73
C ARG A 959 -20.13 -16.17 24.05
N LYS A 960 -21.19 -15.98 24.83
CA LYS A 960 -22.56 -15.82 24.32
C LYS A 960 -22.69 -14.57 23.46
N GLU A 961 -22.15 -13.43 23.87
CA GLU A 961 -22.18 -12.20 23.07
C GLU A 961 -21.44 -12.35 21.73
N LEU A 962 -20.26 -12.98 21.72
CA LEU A 962 -19.51 -13.26 20.49
C LEU A 962 -20.24 -14.25 19.58
N GLN A 963 -20.83 -15.31 20.13
CA GLN A 963 -21.65 -16.26 19.34
C GLN A 963 -22.91 -15.59 18.77
N MET A 964 -23.60 -14.76 19.56
CA MET A 964 -24.74 -13.96 19.11
C MET A 964 -24.35 -12.95 18.01
N PHE A 965 -23.15 -12.38 18.08
CA PHE A 965 -22.63 -11.50 17.05
C PHE A 965 -22.28 -12.25 15.76
N ASN A 966 -21.57 -13.38 15.86
CA ASN A 966 -21.18 -14.20 14.72
C ASN A 966 -22.40 -14.77 13.97
N CYS A 967 -23.46 -15.15 14.68
CA CYS A 967 -24.69 -15.68 14.09
C CYS A 967 -25.70 -14.58 13.69
N ARG A 968 -25.41 -13.30 13.91
CA ARG A 968 -26.36 -12.20 13.66
C ARG A 968 -26.83 -12.13 12.21
N SER A 969 -25.92 -12.27 11.25
CA SER A 969 -26.21 -12.32 9.81
C SER A 969 -27.18 -13.45 9.46
N LEU A 970 -26.95 -14.65 10.00
CA LEU A 970 -27.85 -15.79 9.85
C LEU A 970 -29.24 -15.52 10.47
N VAL A 971 -29.31 -14.87 11.62
CA VAL A 971 -30.56 -14.55 12.33
C VAL A 971 -31.36 -13.43 11.66
N GLU A 972 -30.67 -12.48 11.02
CA GLU A 972 -31.31 -11.48 10.14
C GLU A 972 -31.78 -12.10 8.82
N ALA A 973 -31.08 -13.10 8.27
CA ALA A 973 -31.41 -13.76 7.00
C ALA A 973 -32.47 -14.87 7.13
N VAL A 974 -32.47 -15.63 8.23
CA VAL A 974 -33.33 -16.79 8.47
C VAL A 974 -34.26 -16.49 9.66
N PRO A 975 -35.50 -16.01 9.44
CA PRO A 975 -36.43 -15.67 10.53
C PRO A 975 -36.71 -16.82 11.51
N LEU A 976 -36.58 -18.07 11.05
CA LEU A 976 -36.73 -19.27 11.87
C LEU A 976 -35.67 -19.40 12.98
N MET A 977 -34.51 -18.74 12.84
CA MET A 977 -33.41 -18.76 13.83
C MET A 977 -33.64 -17.80 15.01
N GLN A 978 -34.58 -16.85 14.91
CA GLN A 978 -34.76 -15.79 15.92
C GLN A 978 -35.18 -16.32 17.31
N GLY A 979 -35.60 -17.58 17.42
CA GLY A 979 -35.89 -18.23 18.69
C GLY A 979 -34.82 -19.20 19.21
N LEU A 980 -33.88 -19.68 18.38
CA LEU A 980 -33.06 -20.85 18.74
C LEU A 980 -31.73 -20.48 19.45
N PRO A 981 -31.18 -21.35 20.33
CA PRO A 981 -29.87 -21.12 20.95
C PRO A 981 -28.75 -21.18 19.90
N GLN A 982 -28.02 -20.09 19.71
CA GLN A 982 -27.10 -19.94 18.57
C GLN A 982 -25.74 -20.67 18.75
N GLY A 983 -25.47 -21.23 19.93
CA GLY A 983 -24.26 -22.01 20.21
C GLY A 983 -24.26 -23.46 19.69
N ILE A 984 -25.34 -23.92 19.06
CA ILE A 984 -25.52 -25.32 18.61
C ILE A 984 -25.25 -25.54 17.11
N ILE A 985 -25.03 -24.45 16.35
CA ILE A 985 -24.94 -24.48 14.89
C ILE A 985 -23.48 -24.35 14.44
N GLN A 986 -23.08 -25.18 13.47
CA GLN A 986 -21.71 -25.19 12.95
C GLN A 986 -21.65 -24.60 11.53
N GLY A 987 -20.87 -23.53 11.35
CA GLY A 987 -20.61 -22.93 10.03
C GLY A 987 -19.68 -23.79 9.16
N ILE A 988 -20.11 -24.08 7.94
CA ILE A 988 -19.46 -24.93 6.94
C ILE A 988 -19.48 -24.21 5.58
N VAL A 989 -18.40 -24.36 4.82
CA VAL A 989 -18.27 -23.78 3.47
C VAL A 989 -18.36 -24.89 2.43
N TYR A 990 -19.13 -24.68 1.37
CA TYR A 990 -19.19 -25.55 0.19
C TYR A 990 -18.76 -24.79 -1.07
N LEU A 991 -18.03 -25.48 -1.95
CA LEU A 991 -17.61 -24.96 -3.25
C LEU A 991 -18.73 -25.15 -4.30
N PRO A 992 -18.73 -24.37 -5.40
CA PRO A 992 -19.59 -24.66 -6.54
C PRO A 992 -19.43 -26.11 -7.00
N GLN A 993 -20.55 -26.76 -7.32
CA GLN A 993 -20.69 -28.17 -7.70
C GLN A 993 -20.54 -29.20 -6.56
N ASP A 994 -20.30 -28.79 -5.31
CA ASP A 994 -20.29 -29.74 -4.18
C ASP A 994 -21.70 -30.30 -3.91
N ILE A 995 -21.78 -31.62 -3.73
CA ILE A 995 -23.03 -32.31 -3.35
C ILE A 995 -23.14 -32.28 -1.83
N ILE A 996 -24.02 -31.43 -1.29
CA ILE A 996 -24.26 -31.27 0.15
C ILE A 996 -25.14 -32.41 0.68
N ILE A 997 -26.14 -32.83 -0.09
CA ILE A 997 -27.03 -33.95 0.22
C ILE A 997 -27.13 -34.83 -1.02
N SER A 998 -27.07 -36.14 -0.87
CA SER A 998 -27.39 -37.11 -1.93
C SER A 998 -28.75 -37.77 -1.66
N SER A 999 -29.59 -37.91 -2.68
CA SER A 999 -30.84 -38.67 -2.59
C SER A 999 -30.60 -40.14 -2.16
N ASN A 1000 -31.59 -40.73 -1.50
CA ASN A 1000 -31.61 -42.09 -0.95
C ASN A 1000 -30.58 -42.38 0.18
N THR A 1001 -29.89 -41.36 0.70
CA THR A 1001 -29.04 -41.47 1.91
C THR A 1001 -29.86 -41.26 3.18
N LEU A 1002 -29.33 -41.67 4.35
CA LEU A 1002 -29.94 -41.29 5.63
C LEU A 1002 -29.56 -39.84 5.96
N GLY A 1003 -30.53 -39.06 6.46
CA GLY A 1003 -30.32 -37.65 6.80
C GLY A 1003 -30.28 -37.42 8.31
N ASP A 1004 -29.13 -36.97 8.81
CA ASP A 1004 -28.89 -36.75 10.25
C ASP A 1004 -28.62 -35.29 10.61
N SER A 1005 -28.85 -34.37 9.66
CA SER A 1005 -28.72 -32.93 9.88
C SER A 1005 -29.54 -32.14 8.85
N MET A 1006 -29.93 -30.93 9.23
CA MET A 1006 -30.46 -29.91 8.32
C MET A 1006 -29.48 -28.74 8.20
N PHE A 1007 -29.67 -27.91 7.18
CA PHE A 1007 -28.76 -26.82 6.83
C PHE A 1007 -29.52 -25.51 6.60
N PHE A 1008 -28.94 -24.41 7.06
CA PHE A 1008 -29.41 -23.04 6.84
C PHE A 1008 -28.41 -22.29 5.97
N ILE A 1009 -28.87 -21.59 4.94
CA ILE A 1009 -28.00 -20.87 4.01
C ILE A 1009 -27.79 -19.45 4.55
N GLU A 1010 -26.56 -19.12 4.95
CA GLU A 1010 -26.20 -17.74 5.26
C GLU A 1010 -26.01 -16.96 3.95
N HIS A 1011 -25.08 -17.40 3.12
CA HIS A 1011 -24.77 -16.81 1.82
C HIS A 1011 -24.58 -17.90 0.76
N GLY A 1012 -25.13 -17.70 -0.44
CA GLY A 1012 -24.94 -18.58 -1.59
C GLY A 1012 -26.24 -19.25 -2.08
N ALA A 1013 -26.13 -20.05 -3.14
CA ALA A 1013 -27.28 -20.69 -3.76
C ALA A 1013 -27.05 -22.19 -4.02
N VAL A 1014 -28.04 -23.01 -3.71
CA VAL A 1014 -28.03 -24.47 -3.92
C VAL A 1014 -29.18 -24.90 -4.82
N ALA A 1015 -28.96 -25.89 -5.68
CA ALA A 1015 -29.98 -26.51 -6.51
C ALA A 1015 -30.44 -27.83 -5.88
N VAL A 1016 -31.76 -27.99 -5.74
CA VAL A 1016 -32.42 -29.22 -5.30
C VAL A 1016 -32.80 -30.02 -6.54
N LEU A 1017 -32.17 -31.18 -6.72
CA LEU A 1017 -32.32 -32.07 -7.86
C LEU A 1017 -33.15 -33.30 -7.48
N ALA A 1018 -34.09 -33.67 -8.35
CA ALA A 1018 -34.84 -34.92 -8.25
C ALA A 1018 -33.92 -36.12 -8.47
N PRO A 1019 -34.33 -37.34 -8.07
CA PRO A 1019 -33.62 -38.59 -8.42
C PRO A 1019 -33.42 -38.78 -9.93
N SER A 1020 -34.23 -38.13 -10.77
CA SER A 1020 -34.10 -38.09 -12.23
C SER A 1020 -33.08 -37.06 -12.77
N GLY A 1021 -32.36 -36.35 -11.89
CA GLY A 1021 -31.40 -35.30 -12.24
C GLY A 1021 -32.04 -33.95 -12.61
N ARG A 1022 -33.37 -33.87 -12.71
CA ARG A 1022 -34.10 -32.61 -13.00
C ARG A 1022 -34.03 -31.67 -11.79
N SER A 1023 -33.66 -30.41 -12.02
CA SER A 1023 -33.76 -29.36 -10.99
C SER A 1023 -35.23 -29.10 -10.64
N ILE A 1024 -35.54 -29.18 -9.34
CA ILE A 1024 -36.87 -28.95 -8.75
C ILE A 1024 -36.98 -27.49 -8.27
N ALA A 1025 -35.95 -27.03 -7.55
CA ALA A 1025 -35.90 -25.71 -6.94
C ALA A 1025 -34.45 -25.21 -6.79
N THR A 1026 -34.27 -23.89 -6.70
CA THR A 1026 -33.02 -23.27 -6.27
C THR A 1026 -33.30 -22.49 -4.99
N LEU A 1027 -32.57 -22.81 -3.93
CA LEU A 1027 -32.62 -22.14 -2.63
C LEU A 1027 -31.45 -21.16 -2.51
N LYS A 1028 -31.62 -20.07 -1.76
CA LYS A 1028 -30.65 -18.97 -1.63
C LYS A 1028 -30.45 -18.55 -0.16
N ASP A 1029 -29.62 -17.54 0.08
CA ASP A 1029 -29.49 -16.78 1.33
C ASP A 1029 -30.84 -16.66 2.08
N GLY A 1030 -30.90 -17.15 3.32
CA GLY A 1030 -32.11 -17.16 4.15
C GLY A 1030 -32.98 -18.43 4.06
N ASP A 1031 -32.81 -19.27 3.03
CA ASP A 1031 -33.50 -20.57 2.92
C ASP A 1031 -32.84 -21.66 3.78
N PHE A 1032 -33.57 -22.75 4.00
CA PHE A 1032 -33.09 -23.96 4.68
C PHE A 1032 -33.50 -25.24 3.94
N PHE A 1033 -32.75 -26.32 4.17
CA PHE A 1033 -33.00 -27.63 3.55
C PHE A 1033 -32.54 -28.81 4.40
N GLY A 1034 -33.09 -29.99 4.08
CA GLY A 1034 -32.75 -31.25 4.76
C GLY A 1034 -33.58 -31.55 6.02
N GLU A 1035 -34.55 -30.69 6.34
CA GLU A 1035 -35.50 -30.82 7.46
C GLU A 1035 -36.35 -32.10 7.37
N MET A 1036 -36.70 -32.52 6.16
CA MET A 1036 -37.66 -33.61 5.95
C MET A 1036 -37.20 -34.94 6.57
N SER A 1037 -35.94 -35.31 6.36
CA SER A 1037 -35.36 -36.53 6.95
C SER A 1037 -35.23 -36.48 8.47
N LEU A 1038 -35.15 -35.28 9.07
CA LEU A 1038 -35.20 -35.15 10.53
C LEU A 1038 -36.61 -35.47 11.05
N MET A 1039 -37.65 -35.00 10.36
CA MET A 1039 -39.05 -35.13 10.77
C MET A 1039 -39.72 -36.46 10.41
N THR A 1040 -39.51 -37.01 9.20
CA THR A 1040 -40.14 -38.27 8.77
C THR A 1040 -39.32 -39.50 9.14
N ASN A 1041 -38.05 -39.32 9.54
CA ASN A 1041 -37.06 -40.38 9.74
C ASN A 1041 -36.79 -41.25 8.47
N GLU A 1042 -37.18 -40.75 7.30
CA GLU A 1042 -36.93 -41.41 6.02
C GLU A 1042 -35.60 -40.99 5.39
N ARG A 1043 -35.25 -41.68 4.30
CA ARG A 1043 -34.10 -41.33 3.46
C ARG A 1043 -34.34 -40.02 2.70
N ARG A 1044 -33.25 -39.29 2.42
CA ARG A 1044 -33.26 -38.03 1.64
C ARG A 1044 -33.97 -38.25 0.30
N ASN A 1045 -34.99 -37.46 0.02
CA ASN A 1045 -35.82 -37.56 -1.20
C ASN A 1045 -35.21 -36.87 -2.45
N SER A 1046 -34.22 -36.01 -2.26
CA SER A 1046 -33.60 -35.18 -3.29
C SER A 1046 -32.10 -35.01 -3.04
N THR A 1047 -31.37 -34.71 -4.09
CA THR A 1047 -29.94 -34.36 -4.05
C THR A 1047 -29.82 -32.83 -4.00
N VAL A 1048 -29.00 -32.27 -3.12
CA VAL A 1048 -28.77 -30.82 -3.01
C VAL A 1048 -27.33 -30.53 -3.40
N VAL A 1049 -27.14 -29.64 -4.37
CA VAL A 1049 -25.83 -29.30 -4.95
C VAL A 1049 -25.58 -27.80 -4.88
N ALA A 1050 -24.42 -27.38 -4.40
CA ALA A 1050 -24.00 -25.99 -4.40
C ALA A 1050 -23.85 -25.46 -5.84
N THR A 1051 -24.47 -24.31 -6.14
CA THR A 1051 -24.35 -23.64 -7.46
C THR A 1051 -23.39 -22.45 -7.44
N SER A 1052 -23.15 -21.89 -6.26
CA SER A 1052 -22.10 -20.91 -5.96
C SER A 1052 -21.22 -21.43 -4.81
N PHE A 1053 -20.24 -20.63 -4.37
CA PHE A 1053 -19.74 -20.77 -3.00
C PHE A 1053 -20.93 -20.60 -2.04
N CYS A 1054 -21.01 -21.45 -1.03
CA CYS A 1054 -22.11 -21.42 -0.04
C CYS A 1054 -21.54 -21.49 1.37
N ASP A 1055 -21.82 -20.46 2.17
CA ASP A 1055 -21.57 -20.44 3.61
C ASP A 1055 -22.89 -20.89 4.27
N VAL A 1056 -22.88 -22.06 4.91
CA VAL A 1056 -24.09 -22.71 5.48
C VAL A 1056 -23.87 -23.16 6.91
N TYR A 1057 -24.91 -23.10 7.73
CA TYR A 1057 -24.88 -23.60 9.10
C TYR A 1057 -25.57 -24.96 9.19
N GLN A 1058 -24.86 -25.95 9.71
CA GLN A 1058 -25.40 -27.28 9.99
C GLN A 1058 -26.00 -27.33 11.39
N LEU A 1059 -27.17 -27.95 11.51
CA LEU A 1059 -27.82 -28.33 12.76
C LEU A 1059 -28.00 -29.86 12.77
N SER A 1060 -27.42 -30.55 13.76
CA SER A 1060 -27.51 -32.01 13.85
C SER A 1060 -28.90 -32.48 14.30
N ARG A 1061 -29.24 -33.74 14.04
CA ARG A 1061 -30.47 -34.37 14.56
C ARG A 1061 -30.55 -34.25 16.08
N ARG A 1062 -29.44 -34.47 16.78
CA ARG A 1062 -29.39 -34.44 18.25
C ARG A 1062 -29.73 -33.04 18.76
N ASP A 1063 -29.05 -32.02 18.25
CA ASP A 1063 -29.25 -30.64 18.68
C ASP A 1063 -30.65 -30.14 18.29
N PHE A 1064 -31.15 -30.56 17.12
CA PHE A 1064 -32.53 -30.35 16.71
C PHE A 1064 -33.53 -30.98 17.70
N GLU A 1065 -33.39 -32.25 18.04
CA GLU A 1065 -34.28 -32.96 18.97
C GLU A 1065 -34.21 -32.40 20.41
N GLU A 1066 -33.04 -31.98 20.88
CA GLU A 1066 -32.87 -31.33 22.20
C GLU A 1066 -33.56 -29.95 22.24
N VAL A 1067 -33.44 -29.15 21.19
CA VAL A 1067 -33.91 -27.75 21.17
C VAL A 1067 -35.37 -27.61 20.74
N ILE A 1068 -35.85 -28.40 19.78
CA ILE A 1068 -37.19 -28.25 19.19
C ILE A 1068 -38.32 -28.45 20.22
N VAL A 1069 -38.05 -29.16 21.32
CA VAL A 1069 -38.96 -29.34 22.46
C VAL A 1069 -39.31 -28.00 23.13
N GLY A 1070 -38.40 -27.02 23.12
CA GLY A 1070 -38.63 -25.67 23.66
C GLY A 1070 -39.39 -24.75 22.71
N TYR A 1071 -39.41 -25.04 21.40
CA TYR A 1071 -39.89 -24.13 20.35
C TYR A 1071 -40.93 -24.80 19.42
N PRO A 1072 -42.13 -25.13 19.93
CA PRO A 1072 -43.16 -25.85 19.16
C PRO A 1072 -43.70 -25.07 17.94
N GLU A 1073 -43.56 -23.75 17.93
CA GLU A 1073 -43.94 -22.90 16.79
C GLU A 1073 -43.01 -23.11 15.59
N VAL A 1074 -41.70 -23.20 15.84
CA VAL A 1074 -40.66 -23.53 14.84
C VAL A 1074 -40.94 -24.90 14.23
N TYR A 1075 -41.26 -25.90 15.07
CA TYR A 1075 -41.62 -27.24 14.61
C TYR A 1075 -42.86 -27.25 13.70
N THR A 1076 -43.90 -26.48 14.08
CA THR A 1076 -45.13 -26.36 13.30
C THR A 1076 -44.89 -25.69 11.94
N HIS A 1077 -43.96 -24.73 11.87
CA HIS A 1077 -43.56 -24.10 10.62
C HIS A 1077 -42.78 -25.07 9.71
N LEU A 1078 -41.84 -25.84 10.28
CA LEU A 1078 -41.08 -26.86 9.54
C LEU A 1078 -41.98 -27.93 8.92
N ILE A 1079 -42.96 -28.45 9.67
CA ILE A 1079 -43.93 -29.44 9.16
C ILE A 1079 -44.70 -28.88 7.95
N LYS A 1080 -45.25 -27.67 8.06
CA LYS A 1080 -46.01 -27.03 6.97
C LYS A 1080 -45.16 -26.86 5.70
N THR A 1081 -43.89 -26.48 5.86
CA THR A 1081 -42.95 -26.32 4.74
C THR A 1081 -42.58 -27.68 4.12
N ALA A 1082 -42.39 -28.72 4.93
CA ALA A 1082 -42.17 -30.08 4.43
C ALA A 1082 -43.38 -30.62 3.65
N GLU A 1083 -44.61 -30.45 4.15
CA GLU A 1083 -45.84 -30.85 3.44
C GLU A 1083 -45.98 -30.15 2.08
N GLN A 1084 -45.60 -28.87 1.98
CA GLN A 1084 -45.57 -28.14 0.71
C GLN A 1084 -44.50 -28.70 -0.25
N ARG A 1085 -43.31 -29.01 0.26
CA ARG A 1085 -42.20 -29.60 -0.52
C ARG A 1085 -42.52 -31.01 -1.03
N VAL A 1086 -43.20 -31.85 -0.24
CA VAL A 1086 -43.73 -33.16 -0.69
C VAL A 1086 -44.67 -32.99 -1.89
N LYS A 1087 -45.63 -32.06 -1.81
CA LYS A 1087 -46.58 -31.80 -2.90
C LYS A 1087 -45.90 -31.32 -4.18
N GLN A 1088 -44.83 -30.51 -4.07
CA GLN A 1088 -44.03 -30.05 -5.22
C GLN A 1088 -43.20 -31.16 -5.87
N LEU A 1089 -42.85 -32.22 -5.13
CA LEU A 1089 -42.13 -33.39 -5.65
C LEU A 1089 -43.01 -34.35 -6.47
N GLY A 1090 -44.33 -34.13 -6.53
CA GLY A 1090 -45.26 -34.95 -7.33
C GLY A 1090 -45.52 -36.36 -6.77
N ALA A 1091 -45.12 -36.63 -5.52
CA ALA A 1091 -45.52 -37.83 -4.80
C ALA A 1091 -46.90 -37.61 -4.16
N GLU A 1092 -47.81 -38.57 -4.30
CA GLU A 1092 -49.01 -38.58 -3.46
C GLU A 1092 -48.59 -38.73 -1.99
N PRO A 1093 -49.09 -37.88 -1.07
CA PRO A 1093 -48.83 -38.06 0.34
C PRO A 1093 -49.52 -39.33 0.80
N LYS A 1094 -48.74 -40.40 1.03
CA LYS A 1094 -49.22 -41.61 1.70
C LYS A 1094 -49.83 -41.20 3.04
N THR A 1095 -51.14 -41.38 3.16
CA THR A 1095 -51.92 -40.96 4.32
C THR A 1095 -51.58 -41.74 5.59
N GLU A 1096 -50.87 -42.87 5.46
CA GLU A 1096 -50.32 -43.65 6.58
C GLU A 1096 -49.10 -42.96 7.23
N ASP A 1097 -48.21 -42.34 6.45
CA ASP A 1097 -46.96 -41.76 6.98
C ASP A 1097 -47.20 -40.46 7.79
N MET A 1098 -48.33 -39.78 7.57
CA MET A 1098 -48.80 -38.66 8.40
C MET A 1098 -49.29 -39.06 9.81
N HIS A 1099 -49.51 -40.36 10.09
CA HIS A 1099 -49.92 -40.77 11.44
C HIS A 1099 -48.79 -40.68 12.47
N HIS A 1100 -47.53 -40.78 12.07
CA HIS A 1100 -46.39 -40.50 12.97
C HIS A 1100 -46.29 -39.02 13.36
N VAL A 1101 -46.71 -38.09 12.49
CA VAL A 1101 -46.69 -36.65 12.76
C VAL A 1101 -47.70 -36.27 13.87
N LYS A 1102 -48.84 -36.97 13.95
CA LYS A 1102 -49.81 -36.81 15.05
C LYS A 1102 -49.28 -37.34 16.40
N HIS A 1103 -48.32 -38.27 16.39
CA HIS A 1103 -47.74 -38.81 17.63
C HIS A 1103 -46.93 -37.75 18.41
N TYR A 1104 -46.32 -36.78 17.72
CA TYR A 1104 -45.62 -35.65 18.34
C TYR A 1104 -46.58 -34.66 19.06
N GLN A 1105 -47.85 -34.61 18.65
CA GLN A 1105 -48.87 -33.80 19.34
C GLN A 1105 -49.60 -34.57 20.47
N ALA A 1106 -49.54 -35.90 20.48
CA ALA A 1106 -50.37 -36.75 21.35
C ALA A 1106 -49.68 -37.25 22.63
N GLU A 1107 -48.35 -37.33 22.70
CA GLU A 1107 -47.66 -37.84 23.90
C GLU A 1107 -47.29 -36.77 24.93
N GLU A 1108 -48.28 -36.39 25.75
CA GLU A 1108 -48.06 -35.76 27.06
C GLU A 1108 -47.09 -36.59 27.95
N THR A 1109 -47.01 -37.89 27.69
CA THR A 1109 -46.11 -38.89 28.27
C THR A 1109 -44.63 -38.63 27.97
N LEU A 1110 -44.29 -38.14 26.76
CA LEU A 1110 -42.90 -37.93 26.37
C LEU A 1110 -42.35 -36.63 26.98
N LYS A 1111 -43.14 -35.56 27.02
CA LYS A 1111 -42.83 -34.36 27.82
C LYS A 1111 -42.55 -34.72 29.29
N LYS A 1112 -43.39 -35.57 29.89
CA LYS A 1112 -43.18 -36.07 31.27
C LYS A 1112 -41.90 -36.92 31.42
N LYS A 1113 -41.51 -37.72 30.41
CA LYS A 1113 -40.23 -38.49 30.42
C LYS A 1113 -39.00 -37.61 30.27
N ILE A 1114 -39.01 -36.62 29.38
CA ILE A 1114 -37.89 -35.68 29.17
C ILE A 1114 -37.71 -34.77 30.40
N TYR A 1115 -38.80 -34.24 30.95
CA TYR A 1115 -38.77 -33.45 32.19
C TYR A 1115 -38.23 -34.27 33.39
N LYS A 1116 -38.55 -35.57 33.47
CA LYS A 1116 -37.96 -36.49 34.47
C LYS A 1116 -36.47 -36.78 34.24
N ARG A 1117 -35.96 -36.61 33.02
CA ARG A 1117 -34.54 -36.82 32.69
C ARG A 1117 -33.71 -35.59 33.04
N PHE A 1118 -34.18 -34.40 32.68
CA PHE A 1118 -33.58 -33.11 33.06
C PHE A 1118 -33.48 -32.93 34.58
N LYS A 1119 -34.56 -33.24 35.32
CA LYS A 1119 -34.56 -33.13 36.79
C LYS A 1119 -33.70 -34.18 37.51
N LYS A 1120 -33.06 -35.09 36.77
CA LYS A 1120 -32.09 -36.05 37.33
C LYS A 1120 -30.65 -35.59 37.15
N THR A 1121 -30.34 -34.84 36.08
CA THR A 1121 -29.00 -34.26 35.86
C THR A 1121 -28.72 -33.06 36.76
N GLU A 1122 -29.70 -32.20 37.06
CA GLU A 1122 -29.50 -31.06 37.99
C GLU A 1122 -29.24 -31.46 39.46
N TYR A 1123 -29.36 -32.74 39.82
CA TYR A 1123 -29.14 -33.23 41.19
C TYR A 1123 -27.82 -33.98 41.39
N ASP A 1124 -27.13 -34.37 40.30
CA ASP A 1124 -25.86 -35.10 40.36
C ASP A 1124 -24.63 -34.19 40.16
N ASP A 1125 -24.80 -32.97 39.61
CA ASP A 1125 -23.72 -31.95 39.45
C ASP A 1125 -23.62 -30.96 40.64
N CYS A 1126 -24.18 -31.30 41.79
CA CYS A 1126 -24.16 -30.46 43.01
C CYS A 1126 -23.67 -31.23 44.26
N LEU A 1127 -22.67 -32.11 44.05
CA LEU A 1127 -21.96 -32.89 45.07
C LEU A 1127 -20.44 -32.88 44.82
#